data_AF-A0A958RCB2-F1
#
_entry.id   AF-A0A958RCB2-F1
#
_cell.length_a   1.000
_cell.length_b   1.000
_cell.length_c   1.000
_cell.angle_alpha   90.00
_cell.angle_beta   90.00
_cell.angle_gamma   90.00
#
_symmetry.space_group_name_H-M   'P 1'
#
loop_
_entity.id
_entity.type
_entity.pdbx_description
1 polymer ?
#
loop_
_entity_poly.entity_id
_entity_poly.type
_entity_poly.pdbx_seq_one_letter_code
_entity_poly.pdbx_strand_id
1 'polypeptide(L)'
;MFRIALLIPLFFMMAAASLPEYRLPSPSAEGVDEVSLFQQYCGSSVDPQSAEIPRVNYDDPLVWAATEKLNTVAPVSIYLYHHVISNYGFAKGVDKDFPWDVYANTDPDDDYENILEIWDNQQYGEKKDWDTGESEFDVEYLKRKFDYEYFHKNPSYRQPKGVKGNTHAFLTYLCGEFRDRPTLIKEKLTWFSRMIKLPVKAQEKINASKNLKNIWLKISAESYAPYIKFSRALYDAKEAANRVMVPLANLKVDKPVPAYTICETKHIFTEYVTNGNKKFPGYETYMKGFMGDEFETGLPDSKSYKMAKCSQEDRDYYYDFRGDSNIKPNSPESNAMIWQANSIMQRCKRNEKGKVSLDPKVNSEWFDVANCSGYMTSPFYSRWNAARSALVTWLAYDRQFDDIFAGHGSYSIIFKPTLTPETEPFGFTTSGEDYWGVGSHLLPEWVQNASTYWTQSDAGLNDVFEIANGKTGQLVMAYERIRNAVDRHTDWYQTGYDDTHFEPTLTRTIDQAFSPFVASSYEMSESDGFTAPGLTVRAPADNKKQWMFVFRVHKDKWYNTDTLLAGKPLDLNWQWFDETSFGTSHLADSERAWDRLGTALEGEMDSILYLHNIERGAIKGMSGTPKVYDDGLGATH
;
A
#
# COMPACT_ATOMS: atom_id res chain seq x y z
N MET A 1 -59.91 28.27 21.09
CA MET A 1 -59.34 27.36 20.08
C MET A 1 -58.21 28.08 19.38
N PHE A 2 -57.10 27.37 19.12
CA PHE A 2 -55.79 27.81 18.59
C PHE A 2 -54.81 28.46 19.60
N ARG A 3 -54.03 27.59 20.28
CA ARG A 3 -52.66 27.91 20.72
C ARG A 3 -51.71 27.40 19.64
N ILE A 4 -51.03 28.32 18.94
CA ILE A 4 -49.92 28.00 18.04
C ILE A 4 -48.67 27.92 18.92
N ALA A 5 -48.15 26.70 19.10
CA ALA A 5 -46.81 26.50 19.64
C ALA A 5 -45.82 26.73 18.49
N LEU A 6 -45.07 27.83 18.55
CA LEU A 6 -43.90 28.04 17.71
C LEU A 6 -42.79 27.08 18.20
N LEU A 7 -42.64 25.94 17.52
CA LEU A 7 -41.41 25.17 17.52
C LEU A 7 -40.43 25.88 16.59
N ILE A 8 -39.51 26.64 17.17
CA ILE A 8 -38.32 27.13 16.47
C ILE A 8 -37.30 25.99 16.55
N PRO A 9 -36.92 25.33 15.45
CA PRO A 9 -35.76 24.46 15.47
C PRO A 9 -34.53 25.36 15.64
N LEU A 10 -33.89 25.28 16.81
CA LEU A 10 -32.54 25.79 17.00
C LEU A 10 -31.60 24.93 16.14
N PHE A 11 -31.49 25.26 14.85
CA PHE A 11 -30.33 24.88 14.07
C PHE A 11 -29.15 25.70 14.60
N PHE A 12 -28.36 25.11 15.50
CA PHE A 12 -27.00 25.56 15.73
C PHE A 12 -26.21 25.29 14.44
N MET A 13 -26.23 26.23 13.50
CA MET A 13 -25.15 26.36 12.53
C MET A 13 -23.93 26.85 13.32
N MET A 14 -23.20 25.91 13.94
CA MET A 14 -21.79 26.19 14.20
C MET A 14 -21.14 26.35 12.83
N ALA A 15 -20.64 27.53 12.53
CA ALA A 15 -19.67 27.67 11.45
C ALA A 15 -18.53 26.72 11.80
N ALA A 16 -18.40 25.63 11.04
CA ALA A 16 -17.31 24.68 11.21
C ALA A 16 -16.01 25.45 10.98
N ALA A 17 -15.33 25.81 12.07
CA ALA A 17 -13.96 26.31 11.97
C ALA A 17 -13.14 25.16 11.39
N SER A 18 -12.46 25.39 10.27
CA SER A 18 -11.57 24.41 9.67
C SER A 18 -10.53 23.98 10.70
N LEU A 19 -10.29 22.68 10.86
CA LEU A 19 -9.26 22.20 11.78
C LEU A 19 -7.89 22.71 11.32
N PRO A 20 -6.92 22.91 12.24
CA PRO A 20 -5.54 23.18 11.84
C PRO A 20 -4.97 22.03 10.99
N GLU A 21 -4.13 22.40 10.01
CA GLU A 21 -3.44 21.46 9.12
C GLU A 21 -2.52 20.49 9.87
N TYR A 22 -2.56 19.21 9.49
CA TYR A 22 -1.62 18.20 10.00
C TYR A 22 -0.55 17.83 8.98
N ARG A 23 0.72 18.08 9.32
CA ARG A 23 1.89 17.64 8.54
C ARG A 23 2.57 16.46 9.22
N LEU A 24 2.69 15.34 8.50
CA LEU A 24 3.52 14.20 8.92
C LEU A 24 4.96 14.69 9.16
N PRO A 25 5.54 14.49 10.35
CA PRO A 25 6.90 14.92 10.62
C PRO A 25 7.90 14.37 9.59
N SER A 26 8.82 15.23 9.16
CA SER A 26 9.96 14.85 8.32
C SER A 26 11.00 14.18 9.23
N PRO A 27 11.52 12.98 8.89
CA PRO A 27 12.55 12.30 9.69
C PRO A 27 13.92 12.93 9.53
N SER A 28 14.05 13.98 8.72
CA SER A 28 15.29 14.70 8.54
C SER A 28 15.75 15.34 9.86
N ALA A 29 17.05 15.27 10.14
CA ALA A 29 17.63 16.04 11.23
C ALA A 29 17.34 17.54 11.00
N GLU A 30 17.14 18.31 12.07
CA GLU A 30 17.02 19.76 11.99
C GLU A 30 18.11 20.33 11.06
N GLY A 31 17.70 20.99 9.97
CA GLY A 31 18.61 21.62 9.01
C GLY A 31 18.88 20.88 7.70
N VAL A 32 18.18 19.78 7.38
CA VAL A 32 18.17 19.28 6.00
C VAL A 32 17.36 20.25 5.13
N ASP A 33 18.03 20.84 4.15
CA ASP A 33 17.38 21.65 3.13
C ASP A 33 16.63 20.75 2.14
N GLU A 34 15.31 20.61 2.35
CA GLU A 34 14.44 19.82 1.49
C GLU A 34 14.44 20.32 0.04
N VAL A 35 14.64 21.62 -0.20
CA VAL A 35 14.76 22.16 -1.56
C VAL A 35 16.05 21.67 -2.22
N SER A 36 17.18 21.76 -1.52
CA SER A 36 18.45 21.20 -2.01
C SER A 36 18.34 19.69 -2.25
N LEU A 37 17.67 18.96 -1.36
CA LEU A 37 17.48 17.52 -1.52
C LEU A 37 16.60 17.17 -2.73
N PHE A 38 15.54 17.95 -2.95
CA PHE A 38 14.71 17.81 -4.14
C PHE A 38 15.51 18.09 -5.41
N GLN A 39 16.23 19.22 -5.45
CA GLN A 39 17.04 19.62 -6.61
C GLN A 39 18.16 18.63 -6.91
N GLN A 40 18.71 17.97 -5.88
CA GLN A 40 19.70 16.90 -6.04
C GLN A 40 19.16 15.77 -6.91
N TYR A 41 17.88 15.36 -6.76
CA TYR A 41 17.33 14.20 -7.47
C TYR A 41 16.40 14.56 -8.64
N CYS A 42 15.77 15.73 -8.59
CA CYS A 42 14.68 16.15 -9.48
C CYS A 42 14.95 17.48 -10.19
N GLY A 43 16.23 17.87 -10.25
CA GLY A 43 16.76 18.93 -11.10
C GLY A 43 16.61 20.33 -10.48
N SER A 44 17.59 21.19 -10.73
CA SER A 44 17.65 22.54 -10.15
C SER A 44 16.68 23.56 -10.76
N SER A 45 16.02 23.22 -11.87
CA SER A 45 15.18 24.17 -12.62
C SER A 45 13.73 24.26 -12.13
N VAL A 46 13.31 23.42 -11.18
CA VAL A 46 11.93 23.36 -10.69
C VAL A 46 11.94 23.54 -9.18
N ASP A 47 11.22 24.55 -8.71
CA ASP A 47 10.92 24.74 -7.29
C ASP A 47 10.01 23.60 -6.81
N PRO A 48 10.33 22.85 -5.73
CA PRO A 48 9.45 21.81 -5.20
C PRO A 48 8.06 22.35 -4.80
N GLN A 49 7.93 23.65 -4.51
CA GLN A 49 6.65 24.30 -4.22
C GLN A 49 5.89 24.76 -5.48
N SER A 50 6.45 24.53 -6.68
CA SER A 50 5.82 24.86 -7.93
C SER A 50 4.96 23.71 -8.43
N ALA A 51 3.81 24.04 -9.03
CA ALA A 51 3.01 23.07 -9.77
C ALA A 51 3.63 22.67 -11.13
N GLU A 52 4.87 23.06 -11.46
CA GLU A 52 5.54 22.65 -12.70
C GLU A 52 5.94 21.17 -12.71
N ILE A 53 6.02 20.57 -13.90
CA ILE A 53 6.47 19.18 -14.06
C ILE A 53 7.98 19.12 -13.77
N PRO A 54 8.42 18.25 -12.84
CA PRO A 54 9.81 18.21 -12.42
C PRO A 54 10.71 17.55 -13.47
N ARG A 55 12.03 17.73 -13.34
CA ARG A 55 13.02 17.16 -14.27
C ARG A 55 14.03 16.29 -13.53
N VAL A 56 13.93 14.98 -13.71
CA VAL A 56 14.86 14.02 -13.09
C VAL A 56 16.33 14.41 -13.32
N ASN A 57 17.13 14.46 -12.24
CA ASN A 57 18.55 14.75 -12.30
C ASN A 57 19.37 13.48 -12.54
N TYR A 58 19.58 13.13 -13.81
CA TYR A 58 20.35 11.94 -14.18
C TYR A 58 21.86 12.04 -13.93
N ASP A 59 22.38 13.22 -13.55
CA ASP A 59 23.78 13.40 -13.16
C ASP A 59 24.04 12.92 -11.72
N ASP A 60 22.99 12.73 -10.91
CA ASP A 60 23.13 12.17 -9.57
C ASP A 60 23.38 10.64 -9.62
N PRO A 61 24.43 10.12 -8.95
CA PRO A 61 24.76 8.70 -9.00
C PRO A 61 23.67 7.77 -8.49
N LEU A 62 22.86 8.20 -7.52
CA LEU A 62 21.78 7.39 -6.95
C LEU A 62 20.61 7.31 -7.94
N VAL A 63 20.25 8.43 -8.57
CA VAL A 63 19.25 8.46 -9.66
C VAL A 63 19.69 7.55 -10.81
N TRP A 64 20.96 7.62 -11.19
CA TRP A 64 21.48 6.77 -12.25
C TRP A 64 21.46 5.28 -11.86
N ALA A 65 21.86 4.93 -10.63
CA ALA A 65 21.81 3.56 -10.14
C ALA A 65 20.37 2.99 -10.14
N ALA A 66 19.38 3.78 -9.73
CA ALA A 66 17.96 3.40 -9.84
C ALA A 66 17.51 3.27 -11.30
N THR A 67 17.97 4.16 -12.18
CA THR A 67 17.69 4.12 -13.62
C THR A 67 18.21 2.84 -14.27
N GLU A 68 19.45 2.44 -13.96
CA GLU A 68 20.03 1.19 -14.47
C GLU A 68 19.18 -0.02 -14.08
N LYS A 69 18.68 -0.05 -12.84
CA LYS A 69 17.80 -1.11 -12.36
C LYS A 69 16.46 -1.11 -13.09
N LEU A 70 15.75 0.02 -13.10
CA LEU A 70 14.44 0.16 -13.75
C LEU A 70 14.50 -0.12 -15.26
N ASN A 71 15.61 0.22 -15.92
CA ASN A 71 15.84 -0.11 -17.33
C ASN A 71 15.86 -1.63 -17.59
N THR A 72 16.13 -2.48 -16.61
CA THR A 72 16.11 -3.95 -16.77
C THR A 72 14.71 -4.56 -16.72
N VAL A 73 13.71 -3.76 -16.33
CA VAL A 73 12.34 -4.20 -16.09
C VAL A 73 11.57 -4.29 -17.41
N ALA A 74 10.73 -5.31 -17.54
CA ALA A 74 9.83 -5.40 -18.68
C ALA A 74 8.80 -4.25 -18.64
N PRO A 75 8.53 -3.55 -19.76
CA PRO A 75 7.62 -2.40 -19.75
C PRO A 75 6.26 -2.69 -19.13
N VAL A 76 5.73 -3.88 -19.37
CA VAL A 76 4.45 -4.37 -18.85
C VAL A 76 4.41 -4.57 -17.33
N SER A 77 5.57 -4.69 -16.68
CA SER A 77 5.66 -4.81 -15.22
C SER A 77 5.57 -3.45 -14.53
N ILE A 78 5.64 -2.34 -15.28
CA ILE A 78 5.47 -0.97 -14.76
C ILE A 78 4.04 -0.50 -15.02
N TYR A 79 3.37 -0.04 -13.96
CA TYR A 79 2.04 0.55 -14.05
C TYR A 79 2.09 2.02 -13.66
N LEU A 80 1.46 2.87 -14.47
CA LEU A 80 1.38 4.31 -14.25
C LEU A 80 -0.08 4.74 -14.34
N TYR A 81 -0.60 5.37 -13.29
CA TYR A 81 -1.99 5.82 -13.25
C TYR A 81 -2.24 6.84 -14.37
N HIS A 82 -3.15 6.50 -15.29
CA HIS A 82 -3.43 7.26 -16.50
C HIS A 82 -3.71 8.75 -16.23
N HIS A 83 -4.54 9.08 -15.25
CA HIS A 83 -4.91 10.47 -14.98
C HIS A 83 -3.75 11.27 -14.38
N VAL A 84 -3.00 10.64 -13.50
CA VAL A 84 -1.82 11.25 -12.88
C VAL A 84 -0.73 11.48 -13.93
N ILE A 85 -0.39 10.46 -14.72
CA ILE A 85 0.66 10.57 -15.75
C ILE A 85 0.29 11.62 -16.82
N SER A 86 -0.98 11.70 -17.23
CA SER A 86 -1.44 12.69 -18.21
C SER A 86 -1.16 14.13 -17.78
N ASN A 87 -1.27 14.40 -16.49
CA ASN A 87 -0.98 15.71 -15.89
C ASN A 87 0.52 15.98 -15.75
N TYR A 88 1.39 14.98 -15.89
CA TYR A 88 2.84 15.17 -15.94
C TYR A 88 3.39 15.37 -17.37
N GLY A 89 2.52 15.80 -18.31
CA GLY A 89 2.93 16.14 -19.69
C GLY A 89 3.15 14.93 -20.59
N PHE A 90 2.88 13.75 -20.05
CA PHE A 90 2.91 12.47 -20.72
C PHE A 90 1.50 12.22 -21.30
N ALA A 91 1.23 12.77 -22.48
CA ALA A 91 -0.08 12.68 -23.13
C ALA A 91 -0.47 11.23 -23.43
N LYS A 92 -1.77 10.90 -23.24
CA LYS A 92 -2.47 9.65 -23.60
C LYS A 92 -1.58 8.56 -24.22
N GLY A 93 -1.10 7.67 -23.37
CA GLY A 93 -0.79 6.29 -23.75
C GLY A 93 -2.05 5.42 -23.74
N VAL A 94 -3.22 6.03 -23.95
CA VAL A 94 -4.45 5.30 -24.27
C VAL A 94 -4.44 5.14 -25.77
N ASP A 95 -3.69 4.14 -26.23
CA ASP A 95 -4.09 3.53 -27.47
C ASP A 95 -5.37 2.76 -27.15
N LYS A 96 -6.43 2.99 -27.92
CA LYS A 96 -7.64 2.14 -27.88
C LYS A 96 -7.30 0.67 -28.21
N ASP A 97 -6.10 0.46 -28.75
CA ASP A 97 -5.55 -0.83 -29.17
C ASP A 97 -4.71 -1.50 -28.06
N PHE A 98 -4.49 -0.83 -26.91
CA PHE A 98 -4.01 -1.50 -25.69
C PHE A 98 -5.22 -1.67 -24.77
N PRO A 99 -5.59 -2.89 -24.36
CA PRO A 99 -6.83 -3.14 -23.63
C PRO A 99 -6.68 -2.71 -22.17
N TRP A 100 -6.50 -1.41 -21.92
CA TRP A 100 -6.70 -0.82 -20.59
C TRP A 100 -8.18 -0.49 -20.36
N ASP A 101 -8.96 -0.29 -21.43
CA ASP A 101 -10.41 -0.02 -21.36
C ASP A 101 -11.22 -1.24 -20.88
N VAL A 102 -10.60 -2.43 -20.78
CA VAL A 102 -11.19 -3.62 -20.11
C VAL A 102 -10.86 -3.64 -18.60
N TYR A 103 -10.08 -2.67 -18.09
CA TYR A 103 -9.53 -2.67 -16.72
C TYR A 103 -10.03 -1.50 -15.86
N ALA A 104 -10.86 -0.62 -16.41
CA ALA A 104 -11.56 0.42 -15.66
C ALA A 104 -13.01 0.45 -16.15
N ASN A 105 -13.93 -0.01 -15.29
CA ASN A 105 -15.38 -0.06 -15.50
C ASN A 105 -15.90 -1.14 -16.45
N THR A 106 -16.00 -2.37 -15.96
CA THR A 106 -17.14 -3.22 -16.32
C THR A 106 -17.69 -3.85 -15.05
N ASP A 107 -18.97 -3.58 -14.82
CA ASP A 107 -19.87 -4.31 -13.94
C ASP A 107 -19.67 -5.84 -14.15
N PRO A 108 -19.54 -6.67 -13.11
CA PRO A 108 -19.35 -8.12 -13.27
C PRO A 108 -20.46 -8.83 -14.07
N ASP A 109 -21.62 -8.19 -14.23
CA ASP A 109 -22.81 -8.80 -14.82
C ASP A 109 -23.09 -8.46 -16.29
N ASP A 110 -22.34 -7.54 -16.92
CA ASP A 110 -22.56 -7.19 -18.34
C ASP A 110 -21.57 -7.91 -19.29
N ASP A 111 -22.11 -8.97 -19.91
CA ASP A 111 -21.72 -9.64 -21.16
C ASP A 111 -20.24 -10.03 -21.38
N TYR A 112 -19.89 -11.19 -20.85
CA TYR A 112 -18.69 -11.95 -21.24
C TYR A 112 -18.71 -12.40 -22.73
N GLU A 113 -19.89 -12.49 -23.37
CA GLU A 113 -20.01 -12.92 -24.78
C GLU A 113 -19.78 -11.79 -25.80
N ASN A 114 -20.11 -10.53 -25.49
CA ASN A 114 -19.88 -9.41 -26.42
C ASN A 114 -18.40 -9.00 -26.56
N ILE A 115 -17.57 -9.28 -25.55
CA ILE A 115 -16.13 -8.98 -25.61
C ILE A 115 -15.39 -9.94 -26.56
N LEU A 116 -15.83 -11.19 -26.68
CA LEU A 116 -15.24 -12.16 -27.60
C LEU A 116 -15.58 -11.87 -29.07
N GLU A 117 -16.77 -11.31 -29.35
CA GLU A 117 -17.20 -10.99 -30.72
C GLU A 117 -16.52 -9.71 -31.28
N ILE A 118 -16.11 -8.78 -30.40
CA ILE A 118 -15.33 -7.59 -30.78
C ILE A 118 -13.86 -7.95 -31.07
N TRP A 119 -13.31 -8.98 -30.41
CA TRP A 119 -11.95 -9.45 -30.68
C TRP A 119 -11.80 -10.17 -32.03
N ASP A 120 -12.86 -10.78 -32.57
CA ASP A 120 -12.76 -11.53 -33.83
C ASP A 120 -12.79 -10.63 -35.09
N ASN A 121 -13.16 -9.35 -34.97
CA ASN A 121 -13.49 -8.50 -36.12
C ASN A 121 -12.68 -7.19 -36.28
N GLN A 122 -11.69 -6.88 -35.45
CA GLN A 122 -10.83 -5.69 -35.65
C GLN A 122 -9.39 -6.06 -36.03
N GLN A 123 -9.08 -5.84 -37.31
CA GLN A 123 -7.75 -5.97 -37.90
C GLN A 123 -6.72 -5.05 -37.21
N TYR A 124 -5.95 -5.61 -36.28
CA TYR A 124 -4.74 -4.96 -35.78
C TYR A 124 -3.57 -5.96 -35.76
N GLY A 125 -2.55 -5.66 -36.56
CA GLY A 125 -1.16 -6.08 -36.33
C GLY A 125 -0.81 -7.58 -36.39
N GLU A 126 -1.77 -8.49 -36.49
CA GLU A 126 -1.48 -9.93 -36.60
C GLU A 126 -0.84 -10.23 -37.97
N LYS A 127 0.46 -10.53 -37.98
CA LYS A 127 0.97 -11.49 -38.96
C LYS A 127 0.52 -12.87 -38.49
N LYS A 128 -0.67 -13.30 -38.92
CA LYS A 128 -1.02 -14.71 -38.94
C LYS A 128 -0.03 -15.41 -39.87
N ASP A 129 0.87 -16.21 -39.30
CA ASP A 129 1.49 -17.28 -40.05
C ASP A 129 0.42 -18.36 -40.22
N TRP A 130 -0.13 -18.46 -41.43
CA TRP A 130 -1.33 -19.25 -41.72
C TRP A 130 -1.13 -20.76 -41.51
N ASP A 131 0.11 -21.21 -41.33
CA ASP A 131 0.44 -22.63 -41.18
C ASP A 131 0.54 -23.11 -39.72
N THR A 132 0.54 -22.22 -38.71
CA THR A 132 0.76 -22.64 -37.30
C THR A 132 -0.34 -22.24 -36.32
N GLY A 133 -1.15 -21.22 -36.62
CA GLY A 133 -2.27 -20.81 -35.75
C GLY A 133 -1.86 -20.19 -34.40
N GLU A 134 -0.59 -19.80 -34.23
CA GLU A 134 -0.14 -19.06 -33.04
C GLU A 134 -0.17 -17.54 -33.29
N SER A 135 -0.88 -16.80 -32.42
CA SER A 135 -0.84 -15.33 -32.39
C SER A 135 0.38 -14.87 -31.58
N GLU A 136 1.41 -14.36 -32.24
CA GLU A 136 2.58 -13.79 -31.56
C GLU A 136 2.30 -12.33 -31.18
N PHE A 137 2.22 -12.04 -29.88
CA PHE A 137 2.03 -10.69 -29.35
C PHE A 137 3.31 -9.87 -29.62
N ASP A 138 3.30 -8.97 -30.61
CA ASP A 138 4.49 -8.19 -30.99
C ASP A 138 4.79 -7.07 -29.97
N VAL A 139 5.48 -7.46 -28.89
CA VAL A 139 6.02 -6.58 -27.86
C VAL A 139 6.97 -5.52 -28.46
N GLU A 140 7.57 -5.78 -29.62
CA GLU A 140 8.52 -4.87 -30.28
C GLU A 140 7.82 -3.76 -31.07
N TYR A 141 6.62 -4.01 -31.61
CA TYR A 141 5.72 -2.98 -32.11
C TYR A 141 5.27 -2.01 -31.01
N LEU A 142 4.84 -2.54 -29.85
CA LEU A 142 4.41 -1.74 -28.70
C LEU A 142 5.53 -0.86 -28.14
N LYS A 143 6.76 -1.40 -28.06
CA LYS A 143 7.96 -0.61 -27.69
C LYS A 143 8.20 0.53 -28.67
N ARG A 144 8.16 0.27 -29.98
CA ARG A 144 8.41 1.28 -31.02
C ARG A 144 7.33 2.37 -31.05
N LYS A 145 6.05 2.02 -30.84
CA LYS A 145 4.93 2.98 -30.83
C LYS A 145 4.94 3.84 -29.56
N PHE A 146 5.18 3.24 -28.39
CA PHE A 146 5.35 3.97 -27.14
C PHE A 146 6.50 4.98 -27.24
N ASP A 147 7.68 4.57 -27.71
CA ASP A 147 8.82 5.49 -27.84
C ASP A 147 8.56 6.62 -28.87
N TYR A 148 7.81 6.34 -29.94
CA TYR A 148 7.54 7.31 -31.02
C TYR A 148 6.46 8.35 -30.67
N GLU A 149 5.31 7.96 -30.10
CA GLU A 149 4.22 8.93 -29.86
C GLU A 149 4.45 9.82 -28.64
N TYR A 150 5.19 9.32 -27.63
CA TYR A 150 5.37 9.99 -26.34
C TYR A 150 6.48 11.04 -26.35
N PHE A 151 7.63 10.76 -26.98
CA PHE A 151 8.83 11.60 -26.84
C PHE A 151 9.09 12.52 -28.04
N HIS A 152 8.52 12.24 -29.21
CA HIS A 152 8.77 13.05 -30.41
C HIS A 152 7.92 14.33 -30.49
N LYS A 153 6.74 14.39 -29.84
CA LYS A 153 5.83 15.54 -29.91
C LYS A 153 6.09 16.64 -28.87
N ASN A 154 6.85 16.36 -27.80
CA ASN A 154 7.18 17.31 -26.73
C ASN A 154 8.71 17.49 -26.59
N PRO A 155 9.35 18.39 -27.37
CA PRO A 155 10.82 18.53 -27.42
C PRO A 155 11.46 19.01 -26.10
N SER A 156 10.68 19.51 -25.14
CA SER A 156 11.13 19.90 -23.79
C SER A 156 11.33 18.71 -22.83
N TYR A 157 10.88 17.51 -23.20
CA TYR A 157 10.96 16.27 -22.40
C TYR A 157 11.69 15.16 -23.16
N ARG A 158 12.80 15.50 -23.82
CA ARG A 158 13.62 14.49 -24.50
C ARG A 158 14.18 13.50 -23.49
N GLN A 159 13.84 12.23 -23.71
CA GLN A 159 14.43 11.08 -23.04
C GLN A 159 15.97 11.18 -23.06
N PRO A 160 16.65 11.14 -21.89
CA PRO A 160 18.10 11.15 -21.84
C PRO A 160 18.68 9.90 -22.52
N LYS A 161 19.87 10.05 -23.10
CA LYS A 161 20.56 8.93 -23.76
C LYS A 161 20.78 7.78 -22.76
N GLY A 162 20.33 6.58 -23.10
CA GLY A 162 20.50 5.38 -22.28
C GLY A 162 19.42 5.15 -21.22
N VAL A 163 18.43 6.03 -21.10
CA VAL A 163 17.27 5.87 -20.22
C VAL A 163 16.09 5.40 -21.06
N LYS A 164 15.34 4.35 -20.69
CA LYS A 164 14.12 3.94 -21.42
C LYS A 164 12.94 4.89 -21.14
N GLY A 165 12.00 5.01 -22.08
CA GLY A 165 10.88 5.94 -21.98
C GLY A 165 10.00 5.71 -20.74
N ASN A 166 9.64 4.46 -20.48
CA ASN A 166 8.89 4.05 -19.28
C ASN A 166 9.65 4.35 -17.97
N THR A 167 10.97 4.19 -17.96
CA THR A 167 11.82 4.52 -16.80
C THR A 167 11.87 6.04 -16.57
N HIS A 168 11.97 6.83 -17.63
CA HIS A 168 11.90 8.28 -17.53
C HIS A 168 10.56 8.78 -16.99
N ALA A 169 9.45 8.22 -17.50
CA ALA A 169 8.12 8.54 -17.01
C ALA A 169 7.94 8.16 -15.53
N PHE A 170 8.41 6.96 -15.14
CA PHE A 170 8.39 6.49 -13.76
C PHE A 170 9.13 7.45 -12.81
N LEU A 171 10.36 7.85 -13.15
CA LEU A 171 11.17 8.73 -12.30
C LEU A 171 10.64 10.17 -12.28
N THR A 172 10.06 10.65 -13.38
CA THR A 172 9.42 11.97 -13.42
C THR A 172 8.18 11.99 -12.53
N TYR A 173 7.37 10.93 -12.60
CA TYR A 173 6.22 10.73 -11.72
C TYR A 173 6.69 10.67 -10.25
N LEU A 174 7.74 9.90 -9.92
CA LEU A 174 8.31 9.84 -8.57
C LEU A 174 8.70 11.24 -8.05
N CYS A 175 9.39 12.03 -8.87
CA CYS A 175 9.71 13.41 -8.53
C CYS A 175 8.47 14.31 -8.37
N GLY A 176 7.40 14.03 -9.12
CA GLY A 176 6.15 14.76 -9.04
C GLY A 176 5.43 14.50 -7.72
N GLU A 177 5.07 13.25 -7.48
CA GLU A 177 4.17 12.83 -6.39
C GLU A 177 4.80 12.80 -5.00
N PHE A 178 6.11 13.06 -4.89
CA PHE A 178 6.87 13.13 -3.63
C PHE A 178 7.68 14.42 -3.48
N ARG A 179 7.40 15.47 -4.28
CA ARG A 179 8.14 16.75 -4.24
C ARG A 179 8.12 17.46 -2.90
N ASP A 180 7.05 17.28 -2.15
CA ASP A 180 6.80 17.82 -0.82
C ASP A 180 7.28 16.87 0.29
N ARG A 181 7.92 15.75 -0.09
CA ARG A 181 8.68 14.88 0.81
C ARG A 181 9.96 14.34 0.15
N PRO A 182 10.96 15.19 -0.13
CA PRO A 182 12.17 14.79 -0.86
C PRO A 182 13.00 13.69 -0.18
N THR A 183 12.86 13.54 1.14
CA THR A 183 13.43 12.42 1.91
C THR A 183 12.91 11.06 1.44
N LEU A 184 11.62 10.94 1.05
CA LEU A 184 11.08 9.72 0.46
C LEU A 184 11.55 9.50 -0.98
N ILE A 185 11.83 10.56 -1.74
CA ILE A 185 12.45 10.41 -3.08
C ILE A 185 13.80 9.71 -2.92
N LYS A 186 14.63 10.18 -1.98
CA LYS A 186 15.92 9.55 -1.65
C LYS A 186 15.75 8.10 -1.23
N GLU A 187 14.79 7.81 -0.34
CA GLU A 187 14.55 6.46 0.16
C GLU A 187 14.12 5.52 -0.97
N LYS A 188 13.14 5.94 -1.80
CA LYS A 188 12.66 5.15 -2.94
C LYS A 188 13.74 4.95 -4.00
N LEU A 189 14.55 5.96 -4.33
CA LEU A 189 15.68 5.79 -5.24
C LEU A 189 16.71 4.80 -4.68
N THR A 190 16.99 4.86 -3.37
CA THR A 190 17.84 3.88 -2.69
C THR A 190 17.24 2.47 -2.80
N TRP A 191 15.94 2.34 -2.58
CA TRP A 191 15.22 1.08 -2.67
C TRP A 191 15.25 0.50 -4.09
N PHE A 192 14.97 1.30 -5.13
CA PHE A 192 15.07 0.88 -6.53
C PHE A 192 16.50 0.53 -6.93
N SER A 193 17.53 1.23 -6.42
CA SER A 193 18.93 0.87 -6.65
C SER A 193 19.30 -0.50 -6.05
N ARG A 194 18.57 -0.94 -5.02
CA ARG A 194 18.65 -2.27 -4.39
C ARG A 194 17.69 -3.29 -5.00
N MET A 195 17.07 -2.98 -6.13
CA MET A 195 16.27 -3.98 -6.85
C MET A 195 17.17 -5.09 -7.41
N ILE A 196 16.72 -6.33 -7.27
CA ILE A 196 17.41 -7.50 -7.81
C ILE A 196 16.47 -8.34 -8.66
N LYS A 197 16.83 -8.53 -9.93
CA LYS A 197 16.29 -9.61 -10.74
C LYS A 197 16.95 -10.90 -10.29
N LEU A 198 16.16 -11.86 -9.82
CA LEU A 198 16.71 -13.08 -9.22
C LEU A 198 17.51 -13.89 -10.26
N PRO A 199 18.80 -14.16 -10.03
CA PRO A 199 19.52 -15.11 -10.86
C PRO A 199 18.93 -16.51 -10.64
N VAL A 200 18.96 -17.37 -11.67
CA VAL A 200 18.43 -18.74 -11.55
C VAL A 200 19.12 -19.48 -10.40
N LYS A 201 20.46 -19.43 -10.39
CA LYS A 201 21.33 -20.00 -9.35
C LYS A 201 22.03 -18.91 -8.55
N ALA A 202 22.33 -19.19 -7.30
CA ALA A 202 23.10 -18.27 -6.46
C ALA A 202 24.48 -18.05 -7.10
N GLN A 203 24.86 -16.79 -7.26
CA GLN A 203 26.14 -16.41 -7.88
C GLN A 203 27.32 -16.61 -6.92
N GLU A 204 27.05 -16.61 -5.61
CA GLU A 204 28.04 -16.76 -4.56
C GLU A 204 27.45 -17.57 -3.40
N LYS A 205 28.30 -18.30 -2.67
CA LYS A 205 27.86 -18.97 -1.43
C LYS A 205 27.61 -17.92 -0.35
N ILE A 206 26.43 -17.94 0.27
CA ILE A 206 26.10 -17.02 1.35
C ILE A 206 26.95 -17.37 2.59
N ASN A 207 27.77 -16.43 3.04
CA ASN A 207 28.56 -16.56 4.27
C ASN A 207 27.95 -15.68 5.37
N ALA A 208 27.32 -16.32 6.36
CA ALA A 208 26.69 -15.64 7.49
C ALA A 208 27.64 -14.80 8.35
N SER A 209 28.96 -14.97 8.27
CA SER A 209 29.91 -14.14 9.03
C SER A 209 30.38 -12.88 8.30
N LYS A 210 30.13 -12.77 6.98
CA LYS A 210 30.69 -11.69 6.14
C LYS A 210 29.65 -10.96 5.27
N ASN A 211 28.55 -11.62 4.89
CA ASN A 211 27.69 -11.19 3.76
C ASN A 211 26.24 -10.86 4.17
N LEU A 212 26.00 -10.45 5.42
CA LEU A 212 24.63 -10.35 5.95
C LEU A 212 23.94 -8.98 5.79
N LYS A 213 24.58 -7.92 5.29
CA LYS A 213 23.93 -6.59 5.32
C LYS A 213 22.57 -6.55 4.59
N ASN A 214 22.41 -7.31 3.51
CA ASN A 214 21.09 -7.53 2.89
C ASN A 214 21.06 -8.93 2.25
N ILE A 215 20.35 -9.86 2.88
CA ILE A 215 20.28 -11.27 2.46
C ILE A 215 19.51 -11.44 1.15
N TRP A 216 18.55 -10.55 0.90
CA TRP A 216 17.67 -10.57 -0.27
C TRP A 216 18.41 -10.26 -1.57
N LEU A 217 19.50 -9.49 -1.52
CA LEU A 217 20.38 -9.26 -2.67
C LEU A 217 21.22 -10.49 -3.08
N LYS A 218 21.15 -11.59 -2.32
CA LYS A 218 21.92 -12.82 -2.58
C LYS A 218 21.05 -14.03 -2.87
N ILE A 219 19.73 -13.87 -2.85
CA ILE A 219 18.79 -14.96 -3.14
C ILE A 219 18.76 -15.28 -4.64
N SER A 220 18.53 -16.56 -4.95
CA SER A 220 18.28 -17.04 -6.32
C SER A 220 16.84 -17.49 -6.50
N ALA A 221 16.40 -17.61 -7.75
CA ALA A 221 15.07 -18.17 -8.07
C ALA A 221 14.89 -19.58 -7.48
N GLU A 222 15.92 -20.43 -7.52
CA GLU A 222 15.91 -21.77 -6.90
C GLU A 222 15.79 -21.74 -5.36
N SER A 223 16.19 -20.65 -4.72
CA SER A 223 16.15 -20.49 -3.25
C SER A 223 14.81 -19.94 -2.74
N TYR A 224 14.02 -19.33 -3.62
CA TYR A 224 12.78 -18.64 -3.27
C TYR A 224 11.70 -19.59 -2.74
N ALA A 225 11.39 -20.66 -3.48
CA ALA A 225 10.37 -21.62 -3.06
C ALA A 225 10.75 -22.42 -1.79
N PRO A 226 12.01 -22.88 -1.62
CA PRO A 226 12.44 -23.49 -0.36
C PRO A 226 12.33 -22.55 0.84
N TYR A 227 12.64 -21.25 0.69
CA TYR A 227 12.47 -20.27 1.75
C TYR A 227 11.00 -20.20 2.19
N ILE A 228 10.08 -19.98 1.25
CA ILE A 228 8.64 -19.87 1.54
C ILE A 228 8.11 -21.14 2.22
N LYS A 229 8.52 -22.33 1.76
CA LYS A 229 8.13 -23.60 2.40
C LYS A 229 8.61 -23.71 3.84
N PHE A 230 9.84 -23.24 4.10
CA PHE A 230 10.42 -23.27 5.44
C PHE A 230 9.77 -22.24 6.36
N SER A 231 9.63 -20.99 5.90
CA SER A 231 8.98 -19.93 6.68
C SER A 231 7.55 -20.33 7.03
N ARG A 232 6.79 -20.88 6.09
CA ARG A 232 5.44 -21.37 6.38
C ARG A 232 5.41 -22.41 7.50
N ALA A 233 6.23 -23.44 7.41
CA ALA A 233 6.28 -24.51 8.42
C ALA A 233 6.71 -23.99 9.80
N LEU A 234 7.62 -23.02 9.84
CA LEU A 234 8.03 -22.38 11.08
C LEU A 234 6.94 -21.46 11.65
N TYR A 235 6.20 -20.75 10.80
CA TYR A 235 5.05 -19.95 11.23
C TYR A 235 4.03 -20.84 11.90
N ASP A 236 3.59 -21.91 11.22
CA ASP A 236 2.55 -22.80 11.71
C ASP A 236 2.96 -23.42 13.07
N ALA A 237 4.25 -23.70 13.24
CA ALA A 237 4.83 -24.13 14.50
C ALA A 237 4.84 -23.04 15.60
N LYS A 238 5.17 -21.79 15.25
CA LYS A 238 5.09 -20.64 16.17
C LYS A 238 3.65 -20.37 16.59
N GLU A 239 2.72 -20.39 15.65
CA GLU A 239 1.29 -20.23 15.89
C GLU A 239 0.81 -21.32 16.86
N ALA A 240 1.08 -22.60 16.57
CA ALA A 240 0.70 -23.70 17.46
C ALA A 240 1.29 -23.58 18.88
N ALA A 241 2.48 -22.99 19.02
CA ALA A 241 3.11 -22.75 20.31
C ALA A 241 2.57 -21.51 21.06
N ASN A 242 1.99 -20.54 20.34
CA ASN A 242 1.59 -19.23 20.89
C ASN A 242 0.08 -18.96 20.87
N ARG A 243 -0.74 -19.84 20.28
CA ARG A 243 -2.20 -19.69 20.16
C ARG A 243 -2.90 -19.85 21.52
N VAL A 244 -2.72 -18.83 22.35
CA VAL A 244 -3.32 -18.66 23.66
C VAL A 244 -4.03 -17.32 23.66
N MET A 245 -5.30 -17.31 24.08
CA MET A 245 -6.02 -16.05 24.25
C MET A 245 -5.59 -15.36 25.53
N VAL A 246 -5.41 -14.04 25.47
CA VAL A 246 -5.17 -13.18 26.64
C VAL A 246 -6.45 -12.44 27.04
N PRO A 247 -6.72 -12.26 28.35
CA PRO A 247 -7.91 -11.55 28.80
C PRO A 247 -7.75 -10.04 28.61
N LEU A 248 -8.69 -9.42 27.90
CA LEU A 248 -8.88 -7.97 27.85
C LEU A 248 -10.27 -7.68 28.42
N ALA A 249 -10.35 -7.33 29.71
CA ALA A 249 -11.63 -7.19 30.41
C ALA A 249 -12.47 -8.49 30.35
N ASN A 250 -13.64 -8.42 29.73
CA ASN A 250 -14.55 -9.51 29.41
C ASN A 250 -14.27 -10.18 28.06
N LEU A 251 -13.37 -9.62 27.25
CA LEU A 251 -12.95 -10.18 25.97
C LEU A 251 -11.79 -11.16 26.15
N LYS A 252 -11.72 -12.11 25.22
CA LYS A 252 -10.54 -12.95 25.01
C LYS A 252 -10.01 -12.62 23.64
N VAL A 253 -8.80 -12.10 23.59
CA VAL A 253 -8.18 -11.65 22.34
C VAL A 253 -6.98 -12.53 22.04
N ASP A 254 -6.68 -12.73 20.77
CA ASP A 254 -5.57 -13.58 20.37
C ASP A 254 -4.24 -12.90 20.69
N LYS A 255 -3.29 -13.72 21.12
CA LYS A 255 -1.92 -13.28 21.31
C LYS A 255 -1.23 -13.21 19.95
N PRO A 256 -0.45 -12.15 19.65
CA PRO A 256 0.28 -12.05 18.39
C PRO A 256 1.23 -13.24 18.18
N VAL A 257 1.30 -13.72 16.94
CA VAL A 257 2.29 -14.72 16.53
C VAL A 257 3.63 -14.02 16.25
N PRO A 258 4.75 -14.41 16.88
CA PRO A 258 6.03 -13.71 16.68
C PRO A 258 6.52 -13.75 15.22
N ALA A 259 6.64 -12.57 14.60
CA ALA A 259 7.20 -12.42 13.26
C ALA A 259 8.69 -12.83 13.14
N TYR A 260 9.21 -12.85 11.91
CA TYR A 260 10.60 -13.19 11.63
C TYR A 260 11.51 -11.99 11.80
N THR A 261 12.39 -12.04 12.80
CA THR A 261 13.48 -11.06 12.86
C THR A 261 14.37 -11.20 11.63
N ILE A 262 15.06 -10.12 11.25
CA ILE A 262 16.06 -10.17 10.18
C ILE A 262 17.11 -11.25 10.48
N CYS A 263 17.50 -11.39 11.74
CA CYS A 263 18.40 -12.44 12.23
C CYS A 263 17.85 -13.86 11.96
N GLU A 264 16.56 -14.07 12.23
CA GLU A 264 15.89 -15.35 12.01
C GLU A 264 15.85 -15.69 10.51
N THR A 265 15.47 -14.74 9.65
CA THR A 265 15.50 -14.91 8.19
C THR A 265 16.89 -15.26 7.67
N LYS A 266 17.95 -14.60 8.19
CA LYS A 266 19.34 -14.91 7.84
C LYS A 266 19.75 -16.32 8.26
N HIS A 267 19.29 -16.77 9.42
CA HIS A 267 19.49 -18.15 9.88
C HIS A 267 18.81 -19.15 8.95
N ILE A 268 17.53 -18.94 8.61
CA ILE A 268 16.77 -19.76 7.67
C ILE A 268 17.51 -19.88 6.33
N PHE A 269 17.91 -18.76 5.75
CA PHE A 269 18.62 -18.75 4.47
C PHE A 269 19.95 -19.47 4.52
N THR A 270 20.74 -19.24 5.56
CA THR A 270 22.08 -19.80 5.67
C THR A 270 22.03 -21.31 5.94
N GLU A 271 21.22 -21.76 6.89
CA GLU A 271 21.28 -23.13 7.39
C GLU A 271 20.37 -24.10 6.64
N TYR A 272 19.25 -23.62 6.11
CA TYR A 272 18.18 -24.46 5.60
C TYR A 272 17.92 -24.27 4.12
N VAL A 273 18.00 -23.05 3.59
CA VAL A 273 17.79 -22.80 2.16
C VAL A 273 19.07 -23.06 1.37
N THR A 274 20.10 -22.24 1.56
CA THR A 274 21.28 -22.27 0.69
C THR A 274 22.29 -23.39 1.00
N ASN A 275 22.32 -23.90 2.24
CA ASN A 275 23.13 -25.07 2.62
C ASN A 275 22.36 -26.39 2.50
N GLY A 276 21.87 -26.68 1.29
CA GLY A 276 21.36 -28.01 0.93
C GLY A 276 19.85 -28.21 1.02
N ASN A 277 19.04 -27.13 1.06
CA ASN A 277 17.57 -27.20 1.06
C ASN A 277 17.03 -28.20 2.10
N LYS A 278 17.50 -28.07 3.34
CA LYS A 278 17.10 -28.92 4.46
C LYS A 278 15.62 -28.69 4.79
N LYS A 279 14.93 -29.77 5.17
CA LYS A 279 13.54 -29.71 5.66
C LYS A 279 13.48 -29.04 7.03
N PHE A 280 12.32 -28.46 7.35
CA PHE A 280 12.04 -27.93 8.68
C PHE A 280 12.18 -29.06 9.74
N PRO A 281 13.06 -28.91 10.74
CA PRO A 281 13.38 -29.98 11.68
C PRO A 281 12.39 -30.11 12.86
N GLY A 282 11.30 -29.33 12.84
CA GLY A 282 10.40 -29.16 13.98
C GLY A 282 10.80 -27.96 14.86
N TYR A 283 9.82 -27.44 15.59
CA TYR A 283 9.94 -26.19 16.35
C TYR A 283 11.08 -26.23 17.37
N GLU A 284 11.10 -27.23 18.25
CA GLU A 284 12.09 -27.34 19.32
C GLU A 284 13.53 -27.43 18.77
N THR A 285 13.75 -28.29 17.79
CA THR A 285 15.07 -28.46 17.15
C THR A 285 15.53 -27.17 16.48
N TYR A 286 14.62 -26.47 15.81
CA TYR A 286 14.92 -25.19 15.18
C TYR A 286 15.29 -24.14 16.23
N MET A 287 14.47 -23.97 17.26
CA MET A 287 14.68 -22.95 18.28
C MET A 287 15.95 -23.18 19.08
N LYS A 288 16.30 -24.44 19.39
CA LYS A 288 17.61 -24.80 19.99
C LYS A 288 18.78 -24.45 19.06
N GLY A 289 18.64 -24.68 17.76
CA GLY A 289 19.66 -24.29 16.78
C GLY A 289 19.85 -22.77 16.66
N PHE A 290 18.77 -22.01 16.78
CA PHE A 290 18.77 -20.55 16.64
C PHE A 290 19.17 -19.82 17.93
N MET A 291 18.54 -20.17 19.06
CA MET A 291 18.66 -19.51 20.36
C MET A 291 19.61 -20.22 21.34
N GLY A 292 20.06 -21.44 21.05
CA GLY A 292 20.92 -22.19 21.97
C GLY A 292 20.22 -22.44 23.31
N ASP A 293 20.99 -22.33 24.40
CA ASP A 293 20.48 -22.53 25.77
C ASP A 293 19.45 -21.45 26.19
N GLU A 294 19.38 -20.31 25.47
CA GLU A 294 18.38 -19.26 25.73
C GLU A 294 16.95 -19.78 25.55
N PHE A 295 16.74 -20.78 24.68
CA PHE A 295 15.43 -21.36 24.47
C PHE A 295 14.89 -22.09 25.71
N GLU A 296 15.76 -22.76 26.47
CA GLU A 296 15.37 -23.51 27.68
C GLU A 296 15.43 -22.64 28.95
N THR A 297 16.38 -21.72 29.02
CA THR A 297 16.69 -20.97 30.24
C THR A 297 16.09 -19.55 30.27
N GLY A 298 15.70 -19.01 29.11
CA GLY A 298 15.32 -17.61 28.95
C GLY A 298 16.49 -16.62 29.10
N LEU A 299 17.72 -17.10 29.27
CA LEU A 299 18.91 -16.27 29.45
C LEU A 299 19.76 -16.25 28.16
N PRO A 300 20.31 -15.10 27.74
CA PRO A 300 21.07 -15.02 26.49
C PRO A 300 22.25 -16.00 26.46
N ASP A 301 22.30 -16.85 25.43
CA ASP A 301 23.44 -17.75 25.20
C ASP A 301 24.37 -17.16 24.14
N SER A 302 25.56 -16.72 24.57
CA SER A 302 26.60 -16.17 23.69
C SER A 302 27.04 -17.10 22.54
N LYS A 303 26.81 -18.42 22.64
CA LYS A 303 27.16 -19.41 21.62
C LYS A 303 26.05 -19.66 20.60
N SER A 304 24.82 -19.24 20.90
CA SER A 304 23.68 -19.37 19.99
C SER A 304 23.92 -18.65 18.67
N TYR A 305 23.24 -19.07 17.61
CA TYR A 305 23.30 -18.35 16.33
C TYR A 305 22.90 -16.88 16.52
N LYS A 306 21.79 -16.64 17.25
CA LYS A 306 21.24 -15.31 17.54
C LYS A 306 22.28 -14.36 18.17
N MET A 307 23.08 -14.83 19.11
CA MET A 307 24.07 -13.99 19.78
C MET A 307 25.42 -13.96 19.06
N ALA A 308 25.84 -15.08 18.46
CA ALA A 308 27.15 -15.20 17.83
C ALA A 308 27.21 -14.62 16.40
N LYS A 309 26.08 -14.54 15.69
CA LYS A 309 26.04 -14.19 14.25
C LYS A 309 25.23 -12.95 13.91
N CYS A 310 24.34 -12.50 14.78
CA CYS A 310 23.47 -11.37 14.49
C CYS A 310 23.93 -10.08 15.17
N SER A 311 23.78 -8.97 14.45
CA SER A 311 23.89 -7.63 15.03
C SER A 311 22.69 -7.33 15.93
N GLN A 312 22.78 -6.25 16.72
CA GLN A 312 21.62 -5.78 17.48
C GLN A 312 20.48 -5.33 16.55
N GLU A 313 20.82 -4.61 15.48
CA GLU A 313 19.86 -4.19 14.44
C GLU A 313 19.11 -5.40 13.87
N ASP A 314 19.81 -6.48 13.53
CA ASP A 314 19.16 -7.69 12.98
C ASP A 314 18.19 -8.38 13.96
N ARG A 315 18.37 -8.18 15.27
CA ARG A 315 17.49 -8.70 16.31
C ARG A 315 16.30 -7.80 16.59
N ASP A 316 16.44 -6.50 16.31
CA ASP A 316 15.43 -5.49 16.63
C ASP A 316 14.51 -5.17 15.45
N TYR A 317 14.87 -5.60 14.24
CA TYR A 317 14.03 -5.47 13.06
C TYR A 317 13.45 -6.80 12.61
N TYR A 318 12.23 -6.73 12.10
CA TYR A 318 11.51 -7.80 11.42
C TYR A 318 11.46 -7.52 9.92
N TYR A 319 11.33 -8.58 9.12
CA TYR A 319 10.96 -8.41 7.71
C TYR A 319 9.45 -8.49 7.53
N ASP A 320 8.96 -7.69 6.60
CA ASP A 320 7.59 -7.71 6.13
C ASP A 320 7.57 -7.62 4.59
N PHE A 321 6.53 -8.16 3.96
CA PHE A 321 6.52 -8.41 2.52
C PHE A 321 5.25 -7.90 1.86
N ARG A 322 5.37 -7.41 0.63
CA ARG A 322 4.22 -7.10 -0.23
C ARG A 322 4.45 -7.61 -1.63
N GLY A 323 3.66 -8.59 -2.03
CA GLY A 323 3.57 -9.00 -3.44
C GLY A 323 2.76 -8.01 -4.26
N ASP A 324 3.19 -7.77 -5.49
CA ASP A 324 2.42 -6.97 -6.44
C ASP A 324 2.65 -7.47 -7.87
N SER A 325 1.62 -7.37 -8.71
CA SER A 325 1.68 -7.77 -10.11
C SER A 325 2.27 -6.66 -10.99
N ASN A 326 2.42 -5.44 -10.46
CA ASN A 326 3.16 -4.37 -11.12
C ASN A 326 3.92 -3.48 -10.13
N ILE A 327 4.75 -2.59 -10.67
CA ILE A 327 5.47 -1.58 -9.90
C ILE A 327 5.03 -0.19 -10.33
N LYS A 328 4.81 0.67 -9.35
CA LYS A 328 4.40 2.07 -9.53
C LYS A 328 5.41 2.95 -8.78
N PRO A 329 5.60 4.22 -9.18
CA PRO A 329 6.41 5.17 -8.42
C PRO A 329 5.94 5.29 -6.95
N ASN A 330 4.64 5.16 -6.79
CA ASN A 330 3.91 5.21 -5.55
C ASN A 330 3.96 3.90 -4.75
N SER A 331 4.26 2.75 -5.38
CA SER A 331 4.25 1.46 -4.69
C SER A 331 5.23 1.44 -3.49
N PRO A 332 4.86 0.79 -2.38
CA PRO A 332 3.51 0.32 -2.05
C PRO A 332 2.69 1.50 -1.49
N GLU A 333 1.39 1.56 -1.76
CA GLU A 333 0.51 2.62 -1.23
C GLU A 333 -0.89 2.08 -1.00
N SER A 334 -1.58 2.63 -0.01
CA SER A 334 -2.97 2.33 0.28
C SER A 334 -3.90 2.88 -0.79
N ASN A 335 -5.07 2.26 -0.93
CA ASN A 335 -6.04 2.68 -1.92
C ASN A 335 -6.60 4.07 -1.62
N ALA A 336 -6.68 4.48 -0.35
CA ALA A 336 -7.06 5.85 0.00
C ALA A 336 -6.11 6.90 -0.61
N MET A 337 -4.79 6.66 -0.54
CA MET A 337 -3.81 7.55 -1.18
C MET A 337 -3.98 7.58 -2.71
N ILE A 338 -4.18 6.41 -3.30
CA ILE A 338 -4.27 6.24 -4.76
C ILE A 338 -5.57 6.84 -5.31
N TRP A 339 -6.70 6.61 -4.66
CA TRP A 339 -7.99 7.02 -5.16
C TRP A 339 -8.18 8.52 -5.00
N GLN A 340 -7.73 9.12 -3.89
CA GLN A 340 -7.69 10.57 -3.74
C GLN A 340 -6.87 11.23 -4.87
N ALA A 341 -5.67 10.71 -5.14
CA ALA A 341 -4.83 11.19 -6.24
C ALA A 341 -5.56 11.18 -7.57
N ASN A 342 -6.22 10.06 -7.89
CA ASN A 342 -6.96 9.91 -9.14
C ASN A 342 -8.19 10.82 -9.18
N SER A 343 -8.93 10.97 -8.09
CA SER A 343 -10.09 11.86 -7.99
C SER A 343 -9.71 13.30 -8.30
N ILE A 344 -8.63 13.81 -7.68
CA ILE A 344 -8.17 15.17 -7.95
C ILE A 344 -7.63 15.27 -9.38
N MET A 345 -6.74 14.37 -9.79
CA MET A 345 -6.03 14.49 -11.07
C MET A 345 -6.90 14.24 -12.29
N GLN A 346 -8.02 13.53 -12.17
CA GLN A 346 -9.03 13.44 -13.24
C GLN A 346 -9.65 14.80 -13.58
N ARG A 347 -9.75 15.68 -12.59
CA ARG A 347 -10.41 16.98 -12.67
C ARG A 347 -9.43 18.10 -13.03
N CYS A 348 -8.14 17.80 -12.96
CA CYS A 348 -7.05 18.69 -13.32
C CYS A 348 -6.54 18.44 -14.74
N LYS A 349 -6.17 19.52 -15.41
CA LYS A 349 -5.50 19.55 -16.72
C LYS A 349 -4.34 20.51 -16.71
N ARG A 350 -3.47 20.37 -17.71
CA ARG A 350 -2.52 21.41 -18.11
C ARG A 350 -2.86 21.91 -19.50
N ASN A 351 -2.81 23.22 -19.69
CA ASN A 351 -2.91 23.82 -21.02
C ASN A 351 -1.60 23.69 -21.80
N GLU A 352 -1.58 24.13 -23.06
CA GLU A 352 -0.39 24.08 -23.94
C GLU A 352 0.83 24.82 -23.39
N LYS A 353 0.62 25.73 -22.42
CA LYS A 353 1.70 26.48 -21.73
C LYS A 353 2.14 25.78 -20.43
N GLY A 354 1.66 24.58 -20.15
CA GLY A 354 1.96 23.81 -18.94
C GLY A 354 1.25 24.31 -17.67
N LYS A 355 0.40 25.34 -17.76
CA LYS A 355 -0.32 25.90 -16.62
C LYS A 355 -1.52 25.04 -16.26
N VAL A 356 -1.71 24.83 -14.96
CA VAL A 356 -2.82 24.08 -14.39
C VAL A 356 -4.16 24.76 -14.70
N SER A 357 -5.16 23.96 -15.07
CA SER A 357 -6.55 24.34 -15.33
C SER A 357 -7.50 23.20 -14.96
N LEU A 358 -8.81 23.44 -14.94
CA LEU A 358 -9.81 22.38 -14.74
C LEU A 358 -10.13 21.64 -16.05
N ASP A 359 -10.61 20.41 -15.93
CA ASP A 359 -11.38 19.77 -17.00
C ASP A 359 -12.68 20.59 -17.23
N PRO A 360 -13.04 20.98 -18.47
CA PRO A 360 -14.27 21.72 -18.75
C PRO A 360 -15.57 21.06 -18.27
N LYS A 361 -15.54 19.76 -17.92
CA LYS A 361 -16.70 19.02 -17.38
C LYS A 361 -16.90 19.21 -15.88
N VAL A 362 -15.88 19.68 -15.17
CA VAL A 362 -15.89 19.82 -13.71
C VAL A 362 -16.80 20.97 -13.30
N ASN A 363 -17.64 20.74 -12.29
CA ASN A 363 -18.41 21.80 -11.67
C ASN A 363 -17.51 22.69 -10.79
N SER A 364 -17.27 23.92 -11.23
CA SER A 364 -16.41 24.88 -10.53
C SER A 364 -16.97 25.41 -9.21
N GLU A 365 -18.21 25.07 -8.83
CA GLU A 365 -18.79 25.45 -7.54
C GLU A 365 -18.16 24.68 -6.37
N TRP A 366 -17.73 23.43 -6.61
CA TRP A 366 -17.26 22.52 -5.57
C TRP A 366 -15.78 22.18 -5.70
N PHE A 367 -15.20 22.37 -6.88
CA PHE A 367 -13.82 22.04 -7.19
C PHE A 367 -13.21 23.12 -8.08
N ASP A 368 -12.10 23.72 -7.67
CA ASP A 368 -11.48 24.84 -8.37
C ASP A 368 -10.01 24.61 -8.75
N VAL A 369 -9.41 25.58 -9.45
CA VAL A 369 -8.00 25.51 -9.86
C VAL A 369 -7.05 25.52 -8.65
N ALA A 370 -7.47 26.06 -7.51
CA ALA A 370 -6.69 26.04 -6.28
C ALA A 370 -6.61 24.62 -5.71
N ASN A 371 -7.66 23.79 -5.82
CA ASN A 371 -7.57 22.36 -5.47
C ASN A 371 -6.50 21.65 -6.31
N CYS A 372 -6.49 21.85 -7.62
CA CYS A 372 -5.46 21.28 -8.49
C CYS A 372 -4.06 21.78 -8.15
N SER A 373 -3.91 23.08 -7.91
CA SER A 373 -2.61 23.68 -7.60
C SER A 373 -2.11 23.24 -6.22
N GLY A 374 -3.00 23.15 -5.22
CA GLY A 374 -2.69 22.64 -3.88
C GLY A 374 -2.19 21.21 -3.93
N TYR A 375 -2.89 20.33 -4.65
CA TYR A 375 -2.42 18.96 -4.84
C TYR A 375 -1.07 18.90 -5.57
N MET A 376 -0.92 19.61 -6.69
CA MET A 376 0.33 19.54 -7.48
C MET A 376 1.53 20.16 -6.78
N THR A 377 1.32 20.96 -5.73
CA THR A 377 2.41 21.53 -4.92
C THR A 377 2.71 20.69 -3.68
N SER A 378 1.71 19.99 -3.13
CA SER A 378 1.86 19.12 -1.96
C SER A 378 1.18 17.74 -2.14
N PRO A 379 1.59 16.93 -3.14
CA PRO A 379 0.89 15.71 -3.51
C PRO A 379 1.04 14.60 -2.47
N PHE A 380 2.21 14.41 -1.86
CA PHE A 380 2.37 13.39 -0.82
C PHE A 380 1.54 13.76 0.41
N TYR A 381 1.60 15.01 0.84
CA TYR A 381 0.84 15.57 1.95
C TYR A 381 -0.67 15.36 1.78
N SER A 382 -1.21 15.68 0.61
CA SER A 382 -2.63 15.51 0.31
C SER A 382 -3.05 14.03 0.40
N ARG A 383 -2.28 13.13 -0.20
CA ARG A 383 -2.58 11.70 -0.22
C ARG A 383 -2.43 11.06 1.16
N TRP A 384 -1.36 11.41 1.89
CA TRP A 384 -1.13 10.94 3.26
C TRP A 384 -2.30 11.33 4.16
N ASN A 385 -2.73 12.60 4.10
CA ASN A 385 -3.85 13.07 4.88
C ASN A 385 -5.18 12.44 4.44
N ALA A 386 -5.36 12.09 3.17
CA ALA A 386 -6.54 11.32 2.74
C ALA A 386 -6.61 9.94 3.39
N ALA A 387 -5.49 9.20 3.43
CA ALA A 387 -5.44 7.93 4.16
C ALA A 387 -5.70 8.12 5.66
N ARG A 388 -5.10 9.15 6.26
CA ARG A 388 -5.30 9.47 7.69
C ARG A 388 -6.76 9.83 7.97
N SER A 389 -7.36 10.61 7.09
CA SER A 389 -8.74 11.08 7.19
C SER A 389 -9.74 9.93 7.14
N ALA A 390 -9.52 8.97 6.22
CA ALA A 390 -10.26 7.73 6.18
C ALA A 390 -10.06 6.87 7.45
N LEU A 391 -8.82 6.74 7.94
CA LEU A 391 -8.55 5.95 9.14
C LEU A 391 -9.20 6.57 10.39
N VAL A 392 -9.20 7.90 10.54
CA VAL A 392 -9.89 8.54 11.66
C VAL A 392 -11.39 8.25 11.60
N THR A 393 -12.01 8.25 10.42
CA THR A 393 -13.42 7.84 10.27
C THR A 393 -13.65 6.39 10.72
N TRP A 394 -12.73 5.45 10.43
CA TRP A 394 -12.80 4.08 10.95
C TRP A 394 -12.63 3.97 12.46
N LEU A 395 -11.88 4.87 13.10
CA LEU A 395 -11.57 4.76 14.53
C LEU A 395 -12.50 5.60 15.41
N ALA A 396 -12.97 6.74 14.92
CA ALA A 396 -13.70 7.75 15.69
C ALA A 396 -15.21 7.80 15.42
N TYR A 397 -15.79 6.84 14.67
CA TYR A 397 -17.23 6.82 14.40
C TYR A 397 -18.08 6.73 15.69
N ASP A 398 -19.26 7.34 15.71
CA ASP A 398 -20.15 7.32 16.88
C ASP A 398 -20.66 5.91 17.21
N ARG A 399 -20.91 5.61 18.49
CA ARG A 399 -21.35 4.28 18.95
C ARG A 399 -22.63 3.77 18.28
N GLN A 400 -23.49 4.67 17.78
CA GLN A 400 -24.68 4.25 17.03
C GLN A 400 -24.36 3.41 15.78
N PHE A 401 -23.12 3.48 15.27
CA PHE A 401 -22.66 2.69 14.12
C PHE A 401 -21.80 1.47 14.50
N ASP A 402 -21.71 1.10 15.79
CA ASP A 402 -20.90 -0.04 16.24
C ASP A 402 -21.27 -1.33 15.49
N ASP A 403 -22.56 -1.64 15.35
CA ASP A 403 -23.03 -2.83 14.64
C ASP A 403 -22.71 -2.80 13.14
N ILE A 404 -22.68 -1.60 12.54
CA ILE A 404 -22.37 -1.43 11.12
C ILE A 404 -20.88 -1.64 10.91
N PHE A 405 -20.02 -0.93 11.62
CA PHE A 405 -18.56 -1.02 11.43
C PHE A 405 -18.00 -2.38 11.87
N ALA A 406 -18.59 -3.02 12.89
CA ALA A 406 -18.24 -4.37 13.32
C ALA A 406 -18.84 -5.50 12.45
N GLY A 407 -19.88 -5.22 11.67
CA GLY A 407 -20.63 -6.22 10.92
C GLY A 407 -19.87 -6.74 9.70
N HIS A 408 -19.22 -7.89 9.82
CA HIS A 408 -18.64 -8.61 8.68
C HIS A 408 -19.75 -9.03 7.70
N GLY A 409 -19.59 -8.68 6.41
CA GLY A 409 -20.41 -9.17 5.31
C GLY A 409 -21.81 -8.58 5.18
N SER A 410 -22.29 -7.86 6.21
CA SER A 410 -23.71 -7.45 6.27
C SER A 410 -23.94 -6.01 5.79
N TYR A 411 -22.91 -5.16 5.83
CA TYR A 411 -23.02 -3.74 5.48
C TYR A 411 -21.80 -3.27 4.69
N SER A 412 -22.05 -2.64 3.55
CA SER A 412 -21.04 -1.88 2.81
C SER A 412 -20.88 -0.48 3.42
N ILE A 413 -19.63 -0.05 3.57
CA ILE A 413 -19.29 1.31 4.02
C ILE A 413 -18.62 2.01 2.84
N ILE A 414 -19.31 2.99 2.26
CA ILE A 414 -18.78 3.75 1.13
C ILE A 414 -18.19 5.05 1.64
N PHE A 415 -16.88 5.20 1.52
CA PHE A 415 -16.19 6.41 1.94
C PHE A 415 -16.46 7.57 1.01
N LYS A 416 -16.67 8.73 1.60
CA LYS A 416 -16.89 9.98 0.90
C LYS A 416 -15.70 10.91 1.16
N PRO A 417 -14.77 11.06 0.20
CA PRO A 417 -13.57 11.86 0.40
C PRO A 417 -13.91 13.33 0.62
N THR A 418 -13.01 14.07 1.24
CA THR A 418 -13.03 15.54 1.24
C THR A 418 -11.92 16.09 0.33
N LEU A 419 -12.08 17.34 -0.12
CA LEU A 419 -11.01 18.09 -0.81
C LEU A 419 -9.98 18.69 0.15
N THR A 420 -10.27 18.71 1.45
CA THR A 420 -9.39 19.23 2.50
C THR A 420 -9.09 18.16 3.55
N PRO A 421 -8.60 16.97 3.16
CA PRO A 421 -8.34 15.85 4.08
C PRO A 421 -7.32 16.18 5.16
N GLU A 422 -6.58 17.27 5.02
CA GLU A 422 -5.66 17.79 6.02
C GLU A 422 -6.34 18.55 7.16
N THR A 423 -7.64 18.84 7.06
CA THR A 423 -8.42 19.57 8.06
C THR A 423 -9.72 18.90 8.46
N GLU A 424 -10.08 17.73 7.92
CA GLU A 424 -11.26 17.00 8.36
C GLU A 424 -11.22 15.48 8.03
N PRO A 425 -11.96 14.64 8.78
CA PRO A 425 -12.22 13.23 8.45
C PRO A 425 -13.05 13.07 7.17
N PHE A 426 -12.97 11.88 6.55
CA PHE A 426 -13.84 11.51 5.44
C PHE A 426 -15.26 11.28 5.95
N GLY A 427 -16.24 11.62 5.11
CA GLY A 427 -17.60 11.16 5.29
C GLY A 427 -17.74 9.67 4.95
N PHE A 428 -18.92 9.13 5.18
CA PHE A 428 -19.26 7.77 4.78
C PHE A 428 -20.76 7.62 4.50
N THR A 429 -21.12 6.60 3.74
CA THR A 429 -22.50 6.18 3.50
C THR A 429 -22.70 4.77 4.02
N THR A 430 -23.82 4.55 4.70
CA THR A 430 -24.28 3.22 5.13
C THR A 430 -25.76 3.07 4.81
N SER A 431 -26.16 1.96 4.19
CA SER A 431 -27.58 1.67 3.88
C SER A 431 -28.31 2.78 3.09
N GLY A 432 -27.57 3.54 2.26
CA GLY A 432 -28.11 4.62 1.43
C GLY A 432 -28.23 5.99 2.13
N GLU A 433 -27.78 6.11 3.39
CA GLU A 433 -27.73 7.37 4.12
C GLU A 433 -26.31 7.93 4.17
N ASP A 434 -26.17 9.22 3.84
CA ASP A 434 -24.89 9.93 3.78
C ASP A 434 -24.56 10.69 5.08
N TYR A 435 -23.33 10.53 5.57
CA TYR A 435 -22.80 11.15 6.78
C TYR A 435 -21.52 11.92 6.46
N TRP A 436 -21.48 13.24 6.72
CA TRP A 436 -20.41 14.14 6.25
C TRP A 436 -19.74 14.97 7.35
N GLY A 437 -18.40 15.12 7.25
CA GLY A 437 -17.59 16.12 7.97
C GLY A 437 -17.40 15.87 9.47
N VAL A 438 -16.92 16.88 10.20
CA VAL A 438 -16.86 16.83 11.68
C VAL A 438 -18.28 17.06 12.23
N GLY A 439 -19.03 15.98 12.42
CA GLY A 439 -20.46 16.04 12.77
C GLY A 439 -20.90 15.05 13.85
N SER A 440 -22.21 14.93 14.06
CA SER A 440 -22.84 14.07 15.08
C SER A 440 -22.70 12.56 14.84
N HIS A 441 -21.88 12.15 13.87
CA HIS A 441 -21.63 10.76 13.51
C HIS A 441 -20.22 10.30 13.89
N LEU A 442 -19.44 11.16 14.53
CA LEU A 442 -18.20 10.83 15.23
C LEU A 442 -18.41 10.90 16.75
N LEU A 443 -17.50 10.29 17.51
CA LEU A 443 -17.53 10.28 18.97
C LEU A 443 -17.65 11.73 19.52
N PRO A 444 -18.62 12.04 20.38
CA PRO A 444 -18.84 13.40 20.87
C PRO A 444 -17.62 14.02 21.56
N GLU A 445 -16.87 13.22 22.31
CA GLU A 445 -15.63 13.65 22.96
C GLU A 445 -14.52 14.03 21.96
N TRP A 446 -14.45 13.30 20.85
CA TRP A 446 -13.54 13.61 19.76
C TRP A 446 -13.95 14.91 19.08
N VAL A 447 -15.23 15.06 18.71
CA VAL A 447 -15.78 16.26 18.05
C VAL A 447 -15.54 17.52 18.89
N GLN A 448 -15.71 17.45 20.21
CA GLN A 448 -15.48 18.57 21.12
C GLN A 448 -14.03 19.10 21.10
N ASN A 449 -13.07 18.24 20.78
CA ASN A 449 -11.64 18.55 20.82
C ASN A 449 -10.95 18.42 19.45
N ALA A 450 -11.72 18.27 18.37
CA ALA A 450 -11.24 17.93 17.04
C ALA A 450 -10.10 18.84 16.57
N SER A 451 -10.16 20.14 16.86
CA SER A 451 -9.13 21.10 16.46
C SER A 451 -7.76 20.81 17.08
N THR A 452 -7.72 20.29 18.29
CA THR A 452 -6.47 19.89 18.95
C THR A 452 -6.07 18.49 18.52
N TYR A 453 -7.01 17.55 18.58
CA TYR A 453 -6.79 16.14 18.26
C TYR A 453 -6.27 15.93 16.85
N TRP A 454 -6.79 16.66 15.88
CA TRP A 454 -6.39 16.53 14.49
C TRP A 454 -4.91 16.85 14.22
N THR A 455 -4.22 17.58 15.10
CA THR A 455 -2.79 17.88 14.94
C THR A 455 -1.86 16.81 15.52
N GLN A 456 -2.40 15.83 16.24
CA GLN A 456 -1.62 14.80 16.92
C GLN A 456 -1.38 13.59 16.02
N SER A 457 -0.29 12.86 16.23
CA SER A 457 0.08 11.68 15.44
C SER A 457 -0.96 10.55 15.51
N ASP A 458 -1.71 10.48 16.59
CA ASP A 458 -2.79 9.53 16.85
C ASP A 458 -4.19 10.11 16.60
N ALA A 459 -4.26 11.35 16.10
CA ALA A 459 -5.50 12.09 15.93
C ALA A 459 -6.37 12.18 17.21
N GLY A 460 -5.75 12.22 18.41
CA GLY A 460 -6.43 12.30 19.71
C GLY A 460 -7.07 11.01 20.20
N LEU A 461 -6.85 9.89 19.52
CA LEU A 461 -7.44 8.60 19.89
C LEU A 461 -6.87 8.05 21.20
N ASN A 462 -5.62 8.36 21.55
CA ASN A 462 -5.05 8.00 22.84
C ASN A 462 -5.79 8.65 24.01
N ASP A 463 -6.22 9.90 23.83
CA ASP A 463 -6.96 10.66 24.83
C ASP A 463 -8.39 10.12 24.96
N VAL A 464 -9.09 9.96 23.83
CA VAL A 464 -10.46 9.41 23.78
C VAL A 464 -10.54 8.00 24.36
N PHE A 465 -9.55 7.14 24.07
CA PHE A 465 -9.53 5.76 24.54
C PHE A 465 -8.69 5.57 25.82
N GLU A 466 -8.16 6.64 26.40
CA GLU A 466 -7.34 6.62 27.61
C GLU A 466 -6.26 5.50 27.63
N ILE A 467 -5.61 5.21 26.49
CA ILE A 467 -4.79 3.99 26.30
C ILE A 467 -3.67 3.88 27.35
N ALA A 468 -2.95 4.98 27.57
CA ALA A 468 -1.84 5.02 28.52
C ALA A 468 -2.30 4.89 30.00
N ASN A 469 -3.55 5.25 30.29
CA ASN A 469 -4.09 5.24 31.66
C ASN A 469 -4.77 3.91 32.00
N GLY A 470 -4.88 2.98 31.04
CA GLY A 470 -5.18 1.58 31.29
C GLY A 470 -6.55 1.30 31.89
N LYS A 471 -7.52 2.22 31.75
CA LYS A 471 -8.89 1.93 32.21
C LYS A 471 -9.49 0.85 31.32
N THR A 472 -9.89 -0.25 31.97
CA THR A 472 -10.30 -1.50 31.31
C THR A 472 -11.41 -1.30 30.27
N GLY A 473 -12.37 -0.41 30.49
CA GLY A 473 -13.46 -0.15 29.55
C GLY A 473 -13.03 0.61 28.29
N GLN A 474 -12.14 1.58 28.42
CA GLN A 474 -11.65 2.35 27.28
C GLN A 474 -10.62 1.56 26.44
N LEU A 475 -9.85 0.67 27.08
CA LEU A 475 -8.99 -0.28 26.35
C LEU A 475 -9.80 -1.27 25.49
N VAL A 476 -10.96 -1.73 25.98
CA VAL A 476 -11.88 -2.57 25.20
C VAL A 476 -12.34 -1.80 23.96
N MET A 477 -12.76 -0.55 24.12
CA MET A 477 -13.14 0.29 23.00
C MET A 477 -11.97 0.48 22.01
N ALA A 478 -10.76 0.79 22.48
CA ALA A 478 -9.59 0.91 21.61
C ALA A 478 -9.37 -0.36 20.78
N TYR A 479 -9.44 -1.53 21.43
CA TYR A 479 -9.32 -2.82 20.76
C TYR A 479 -10.42 -3.01 19.71
N GLU A 480 -11.69 -2.78 20.07
CA GLU A 480 -12.82 -2.94 19.14
C GLU A 480 -12.70 -2.03 17.92
N ARG A 481 -12.25 -0.78 18.09
CA ARG A 481 -12.05 0.15 16.96
C ARG A 481 -10.90 -0.25 16.05
N ILE A 482 -9.77 -0.67 16.62
CA ILE A 482 -8.62 -1.13 15.84
C ILE A 482 -8.96 -2.44 15.13
N ARG A 483 -9.58 -3.40 15.82
CA ARG A 483 -10.10 -4.64 15.23
C ARG A 483 -11.02 -4.35 14.07
N ASN A 484 -12.02 -3.48 14.23
CA ASN A 484 -12.96 -3.18 13.15
C ASN A 484 -12.24 -2.55 11.94
N ALA A 485 -11.27 -1.66 12.17
CA ALA A 485 -10.47 -1.08 11.08
C ALA A 485 -9.63 -2.13 10.33
N VAL A 486 -8.98 -3.03 11.07
CA VAL A 486 -8.22 -4.17 10.53
C VAL A 486 -9.13 -5.11 9.77
N ASP A 487 -10.22 -5.58 10.38
CA ASP A 487 -11.17 -6.50 9.75
C ASP A 487 -11.79 -5.89 8.49
N ARG A 488 -12.09 -4.58 8.49
CA ARG A 488 -12.57 -3.87 7.28
C ARG A 488 -11.50 -3.70 6.22
N HIS A 489 -10.22 -3.63 6.61
CA HIS A 489 -9.13 -3.64 5.66
C HIS A 489 -8.94 -5.01 5.01
N THR A 490 -8.97 -6.08 5.79
CA THR A 490 -8.83 -7.43 5.26
C THR A 490 -10.06 -7.85 4.46
N ASP A 491 -11.26 -7.47 4.92
CA ASP A 491 -12.55 -7.67 4.23
C ASP A 491 -12.91 -6.47 3.33
N TRP A 492 -11.91 -5.74 2.80
CA TRP A 492 -12.03 -4.53 1.97
C TRP A 492 -13.03 -4.58 0.81
N TYR A 493 -13.48 -5.76 0.37
CA TYR A 493 -14.59 -5.89 -0.57
C TYR A 493 -15.91 -5.29 -0.08
N GLN A 494 -16.01 -4.99 1.22
CA GLN A 494 -17.18 -4.36 1.86
C GLN A 494 -16.95 -2.89 2.17
N THR A 495 -15.89 -2.30 1.63
CA THR A 495 -15.60 -0.88 1.76
C THR A 495 -15.37 -0.28 0.40
N GLY A 496 -16.13 0.77 0.13
CA GLY A 496 -16.11 1.48 -1.15
C GLY A 496 -15.63 2.90 -1.01
N TYR A 497 -15.65 3.62 -2.12
CA TYR A 497 -15.29 5.03 -2.21
C TYR A 497 -16.12 5.71 -3.28
N ASP A 498 -16.59 6.90 -2.97
CA ASP A 498 -17.50 7.64 -3.81
C ASP A 498 -17.09 9.11 -3.84
N ASP A 499 -16.52 9.53 -4.97
CA ASP A 499 -16.13 10.91 -5.22
C ASP A 499 -17.17 11.68 -6.05
N THR A 500 -18.39 11.15 -6.15
CA THR A 500 -19.45 11.65 -7.05
C THR A 500 -19.83 13.09 -6.73
N HIS A 501 -19.76 13.49 -5.47
CA HIS A 501 -20.04 14.86 -5.03
C HIS A 501 -19.02 15.89 -5.57
N PHE A 502 -17.79 15.49 -5.93
CA PHE A 502 -16.85 16.38 -6.62
C PHE A 502 -17.26 16.65 -8.06
N GLU A 503 -17.97 15.72 -8.70
CA GLU A 503 -18.48 15.87 -10.07
C GLU A 503 -19.72 14.98 -10.29
N PRO A 504 -20.94 15.49 -10.02
CA PRO A 504 -22.16 14.68 -10.04
C PRO A 504 -22.47 14.04 -11.41
N THR A 505 -21.84 14.53 -12.48
CA THR A 505 -22.00 14.05 -13.85
C THR A 505 -21.03 12.95 -14.25
N LEU A 506 -20.00 12.67 -13.45
CA LEU A 506 -19.04 11.58 -13.65
C LEU A 506 -19.05 10.65 -12.44
N THR A 507 -20.24 10.10 -12.14
CA THR A 507 -20.46 9.24 -10.98
C THR A 507 -19.41 8.13 -10.93
N ARG A 508 -18.51 8.18 -9.94
CA ARG A 508 -17.59 7.10 -9.63
C ARG A 508 -17.82 6.64 -8.20
N THR A 509 -18.65 5.62 -8.09
CA THR A 509 -18.72 4.78 -6.90
C THR A 509 -17.88 3.55 -7.19
N ILE A 510 -16.87 3.32 -6.36
CA ILE A 510 -16.07 2.11 -6.36
C ILE A 510 -16.56 1.32 -5.16
N ASP A 511 -17.40 0.32 -5.39
CA ASP A 511 -18.15 -0.33 -4.30
C ASP A 511 -17.30 -1.26 -3.41
N GLN A 512 -16.03 -1.46 -3.75
CA GLN A 512 -15.14 -2.42 -3.11
C GLN A 512 -13.67 -2.01 -3.19
N ALA A 513 -12.84 -2.60 -2.33
CA ALA A 513 -11.39 -2.48 -2.30
C ALA A 513 -10.85 -1.13 -1.78
N PHE A 514 -11.61 -0.40 -0.95
CA PHE A 514 -11.07 0.77 -0.26
C PHE A 514 -10.26 0.37 0.98
N SER A 515 -9.12 1.03 1.22
CA SER A 515 -8.44 0.94 2.52
C SER A 515 -7.47 2.12 2.70
N PRO A 516 -7.38 2.72 3.91
CA PRO A 516 -6.31 3.62 4.32
C PRO A 516 -4.99 2.90 4.59
N PHE A 517 -5.01 1.58 4.76
CA PHE A 517 -3.83 0.77 5.00
C PHE A 517 -3.20 0.24 3.72
N VAL A 518 -1.87 0.12 3.74
CA VAL A 518 -1.14 -0.74 2.82
C VAL A 518 -1.08 -2.14 3.43
N ALA A 519 -1.67 -3.12 2.74
CA ALA A 519 -1.62 -4.52 3.13
C ALA A 519 -0.24 -5.11 2.84
N SER A 520 0.27 -5.91 3.76
CA SER A 520 1.55 -6.63 3.65
C SER A 520 1.57 -7.78 4.65
N SER A 521 2.42 -8.78 4.43
CA SER A 521 2.50 -9.95 5.27
C SER A 521 3.91 -10.24 5.74
N TYR A 522 4.08 -10.45 7.05
CA TYR A 522 5.36 -10.87 7.61
C TYR A 522 5.63 -12.35 7.36
N GLU A 523 4.64 -13.08 6.81
CA GLU A 523 4.82 -14.41 6.23
C GLU A 523 4.77 -14.32 4.69
N MET A 524 5.93 -14.45 4.05
CA MET A 524 6.09 -14.20 2.61
C MET A 524 5.14 -15.02 1.72
N SER A 525 4.63 -16.18 2.16
CA SER A 525 3.73 -17.00 1.33
C SER A 525 2.36 -16.34 1.11
N GLU A 526 1.86 -15.57 2.07
CA GLU A 526 0.58 -14.85 1.92
C GLU A 526 0.72 -13.68 0.95
N SER A 527 1.87 -13.01 0.95
CA SER A 527 2.19 -12.00 -0.06
C SER A 527 2.53 -12.59 -1.44
N ASP A 528 2.99 -13.84 -1.49
CA ASP A 528 3.44 -14.47 -2.74
C ASP A 528 2.32 -14.59 -3.79
N GLY A 529 1.07 -14.76 -3.34
CA GLY A 529 -0.11 -14.83 -4.20
C GLY A 529 -0.33 -13.57 -5.05
N PHE A 530 0.03 -12.40 -4.52
CA PHE A 530 -0.12 -11.11 -5.19
C PHE A 530 1.01 -10.78 -6.17
N THR A 531 2.08 -11.56 -6.16
CA THR A 531 3.23 -11.34 -7.08
C THR A 531 2.89 -11.67 -8.53
N ALA A 532 1.82 -12.43 -8.79
CA ALA A 532 1.38 -12.78 -10.13
C ALA A 532 0.16 -11.94 -10.54
N PRO A 533 -0.09 -11.76 -11.85
CA PRO A 533 -1.33 -11.19 -12.34
C PRO A 533 -2.56 -11.86 -11.69
N GLY A 534 -3.36 -11.07 -10.97
CA GLY A 534 -4.56 -11.52 -10.26
C GLY A 534 -5.85 -11.02 -10.93
N LEU A 535 -7.00 -11.30 -10.30
CA LEU A 535 -8.30 -10.79 -10.78
C LEU A 535 -8.40 -9.26 -10.67
N THR A 536 -7.87 -8.70 -9.59
CA THR A 536 -7.96 -7.27 -9.24
C THR A 536 -6.94 -6.39 -9.95
N VAL A 537 -5.83 -6.96 -10.40
CA VAL A 537 -4.78 -6.24 -11.14
C VAL A 537 -4.31 -7.12 -12.30
N ARG A 538 -4.95 -6.91 -13.45
CA ARG A 538 -4.67 -7.64 -14.68
C ARG A 538 -3.34 -7.13 -15.27
N ALA A 539 -2.34 -8.01 -15.26
CA ALA A 539 -1.05 -7.87 -15.94
C ALA A 539 -0.98 -8.92 -17.07
N PRO A 540 -0.04 -8.84 -18.02
CA PRO A 540 -0.01 -9.80 -19.12
C PRO A 540 0.00 -11.24 -18.61
N ALA A 541 -0.70 -12.13 -19.31
CA ALA A 541 -0.71 -13.56 -19.02
C ALA A 541 0.62 -14.24 -19.39
N ASP A 542 1.76 -13.65 -19.00
CA ASP A 542 3.09 -14.21 -19.20
C ASP A 542 3.41 -15.36 -18.24
N ASN A 543 2.46 -15.66 -17.33
CA ASN A 543 2.57 -16.67 -16.28
C ASN A 543 3.81 -16.49 -15.40
N LYS A 544 4.35 -15.26 -15.29
CA LYS A 544 5.48 -14.94 -14.43
C LYS A 544 5.04 -14.17 -13.20
N LYS A 545 5.76 -14.40 -12.11
CA LYS A 545 5.73 -13.52 -10.93
C LYS A 545 6.45 -12.22 -11.25
N GLN A 546 6.07 -11.14 -10.60
CA GLN A 546 6.48 -9.79 -10.94
C GLN A 546 7.27 -9.21 -9.76
N TRP A 547 6.61 -8.79 -8.69
CA TRP A 547 7.26 -7.99 -7.64
C TRP A 547 7.02 -8.55 -6.25
N MET A 548 8.10 -8.62 -5.47
CA MET A 548 8.02 -8.75 -4.02
C MET A 548 8.81 -7.61 -3.39
N PHE A 549 8.08 -6.73 -2.71
CA PHE A 549 8.62 -5.63 -1.93
C PHE A 549 8.99 -6.14 -0.54
N VAL A 550 10.18 -5.79 -0.06
CA VAL A 550 10.66 -6.17 1.26
C VAL A 550 10.82 -4.92 2.12
N PHE A 551 10.10 -4.91 3.23
CA PHE A 551 10.19 -3.89 4.26
C PHE A 551 10.93 -4.41 5.48
N ARG A 552 11.46 -3.48 6.27
CA ARG A 552 11.99 -3.76 7.60
C ARG A 552 11.25 -2.92 8.63
N VAL A 553 10.72 -3.58 9.64
CA VAL A 553 9.90 -2.96 10.69
C VAL A 553 10.64 -3.11 12.01
N HIS A 554 10.96 -2.00 12.67
CA HIS A 554 11.57 -2.07 13.99
C HIS A 554 10.52 -2.57 15.01
N LYS A 555 10.95 -3.38 15.99
CA LYS A 555 10.05 -4.02 16.96
C LYS A 555 9.22 -3.04 17.79
N ASP A 556 9.68 -1.81 17.95
CA ASP A 556 8.92 -0.76 18.66
C ASP A 556 7.81 -0.14 17.79
N LYS A 557 7.75 -0.48 16.50
CA LYS A 557 6.70 -0.05 15.57
C LYS A 557 5.64 -1.10 15.35
N TRP A 558 5.91 -2.36 15.69
CA TRP A 558 4.89 -3.39 15.74
C TRP A 558 3.88 -3.06 16.86
N TYR A 559 2.61 -2.89 16.47
CA TYR A 559 1.49 -2.61 17.35
C TYR A 559 0.50 -3.77 17.26
N ASN A 560 0.27 -4.41 18.39
CA ASN A 560 -0.52 -5.63 18.56
C ASN A 560 -1.27 -5.61 19.90
N THR A 561 -2.07 -6.65 20.17
CA THR A 561 -2.84 -6.75 21.42
C THR A 561 -1.97 -6.70 22.67
N ASP A 562 -0.79 -7.32 22.69
CA ASP A 562 0.14 -7.26 23.82
C ASP A 562 0.61 -5.82 24.08
N THR A 563 0.90 -5.04 23.02
CA THR A 563 1.31 -3.63 23.18
C THR A 563 0.16 -2.73 23.64
N LEU A 564 -1.06 -2.97 23.15
CA LEU A 564 -2.26 -2.25 23.60
C LEU A 564 -2.53 -2.53 25.09
N LEU A 565 -2.45 -3.80 25.50
CA LEU A 565 -2.60 -4.24 26.89
C LEU A 565 -1.52 -3.65 27.81
N ALA A 566 -0.32 -3.42 27.29
CA ALA A 566 0.76 -2.75 28.00
C ALA A 566 0.56 -1.22 28.11
N GLY A 567 -0.53 -0.67 27.58
CA GLY A 567 -0.82 0.77 27.60
C GLY A 567 0.13 1.59 26.71
N LYS A 568 0.74 0.96 25.70
CA LYS A 568 1.59 1.67 24.74
C LYS A 568 0.70 2.60 23.90
N PRO A 569 1.00 3.90 23.81
CA PRO A 569 0.22 4.82 22.99
C PRO A 569 0.21 4.43 21.51
N LEU A 570 -0.93 4.68 20.87
CA LEU A 570 -1.12 4.64 19.43
C LEU A 570 -0.30 5.75 18.76
N ASP A 571 0.28 5.43 17.60
CA ASP A 571 1.03 6.37 16.76
C ASP A 571 0.81 5.98 15.29
N LEU A 572 -0.21 6.59 14.67
CA LEU A 572 -0.65 6.24 13.32
C LEU A 572 0.41 6.51 12.25
N ASN A 573 1.42 7.34 12.55
CA ASN A 573 2.47 7.66 11.59
C ASN A 573 3.48 6.55 11.42
N TRP A 574 3.75 5.79 12.47
CA TRP A 574 4.94 4.94 12.53
C TRP A 574 4.63 3.50 12.89
N GLN A 575 3.42 3.21 13.36
CA GLN A 575 3.04 1.86 13.77
C GLN A 575 2.56 1.00 12.59
N TRP A 576 2.81 -0.29 12.73
CA TRP A 576 2.32 -1.37 11.88
C TRP A 576 1.38 -2.22 12.72
N PHE A 577 0.11 -2.31 12.32
CA PHE A 577 -0.95 -3.01 13.02
C PHE A 577 -0.94 -4.50 12.70
N ASP A 578 -1.00 -5.33 13.73
CA ASP A 578 -0.97 -6.77 13.58
C ASP A 578 -2.36 -7.37 13.35
N GLU A 579 -2.63 -7.78 12.11
CA GLU A 579 -3.89 -8.40 11.72
C GLU A 579 -4.17 -9.66 12.53
N THR A 580 -3.15 -10.47 12.84
CA THR A 580 -3.35 -11.77 13.51
C THR A 580 -3.74 -11.66 14.97
N SER A 581 -3.54 -10.49 15.57
CA SER A 581 -3.89 -10.24 16.96
C SER A 581 -5.13 -9.36 17.11
N PHE A 582 -5.35 -8.44 16.17
CA PHE A 582 -6.51 -7.55 16.20
C PHE A 582 -7.69 -8.12 15.43
N GLY A 583 -7.45 -8.72 14.27
CA GLY A 583 -8.48 -9.24 13.39
C GLY A 583 -9.25 -10.39 14.02
N THR A 584 -10.54 -10.45 13.70
CA THR A 584 -11.43 -11.55 14.10
C THR A 584 -12.10 -12.23 12.91
N SER A 585 -11.88 -11.71 11.70
CA SER A 585 -12.29 -12.38 10.47
C SER A 585 -11.37 -13.56 10.15
N HIS A 586 -11.92 -14.58 9.49
CA HIS A 586 -11.12 -15.72 9.03
C HIS A 586 -10.05 -15.32 8.00
N LEU A 587 -10.24 -14.20 7.30
CA LEU A 587 -9.26 -13.66 6.37
C LEU A 587 -8.09 -13.04 7.13
N ALA A 588 -8.35 -12.26 8.19
CA ALA A 588 -7.32 -11.58 8.96
C ALA A 588 -6.37 -12.59 9.65
N ASP A 589 -6.93 -13.70 10.14
CA ASP A 589 -6.16 -14.85 10.64
C ASP A 589 -5.26 -15.47 9.57
N SER A 590 -5.68 -15.43 8.31
CA SER A 590 -5.02 -16.13 7.20
C SER A 590 -3.94 -15.31 6.50
N GLU A 591 -4.08 -13.98 6.43
CA GLU A 591 -3.16 -13.10 5.70
C GLU A 591 -1.84 -12.86 6.44
N ARG A 592 -1.83 -13.07 7.76
CA ARG A 592 -0.61 -12.98 8.61
C ARG A 592 0.07 -11.63 8.43
N ALA A 593 -0.76 -10.59 8.46
CA ALA A 593 -0.45 -9.31 7.88
C ALA A 593 -0.07 -8.28 8.93
N TRP A 594 0.79 -7.36 8.49
CA TRP A 594 1.10 -6.13 9.17
C TRP A 594 0.71 -4.97 8.29
N ASP A 595 -0.21 -4.16 8.80
CA ASP A 595 -0.80 -3.07 8.04
C ASP A 595 -0.30 -1.73 8.50
N ARG A 596 -0.07 -0.85 7.54
CA ARG A 596 0.45 0.47 7.80
C ARG A 596 -0.42 1.53 7.18
N LEU A 597 -0.65 2.62 7.89
CA LEU A 597 -1.30 3.80 7.32
C LEU A 597 -0.54 4.30 6.09
N GLY A 598 -1.25 4.42 4.97
CA GLY A 598 -0.74 5.05 3.75
C GLY A 598 0.32 4.22 3.03
N THR A 599 1.58 4.39 3.40
CA THR A 599 2.74 3.81 2.69
C THR A 599 3.92 3.61 3.65
N ALA A 600 4.83 2.70 3.30
CA ALA A 600 6.12 2.59 3.98
C ALA A 600 6.89 3.92 3.90
N LEU A 601 7.46 4.35 5.02
CA LEU A 601 8.20 5.60 5.17
C LEU A 601 9.72 5.39 5.16
N GLU A 602 10.46 6.48 5.37
CA GLU A 602 11.91 6.48 5.43
C GLU A 602 12.45 5.48 6.45
N GLY A 603 13.43 4.67 6.04
CA GLY A 603 14.05 3.67 6.88
C GLY A 603 13.34 2.33 6.90
N GLU A 604 12.12 2.22 6.37
CA GLU A 604 11.34 0.98 6.32
C GLU A 604 11.55 0.19 5.02
N MET A 605 12.08 0.80 3.96
CA MET A 605 12.29 0.13 2.66
C MET A 605 13.66 -0.57 2.60
N ASP A 606 13.67 -1.90 2.46
CA ASP A 606 14.93 -2.66 2.41
C ASP A 606 15.37 -2.98 0.98
N SER A 607 14.59 -3.80 0.26
CA SER A 607 14.93 -4.31 -1.08
C SER A 607 13.70 -4.65 -1.92
N ILE A 608 13.90 -4.83 -3.23
CA ILE A 608 12.86 -5.24 -4.19
C ILE A 608 13.34 -6.49 -4.91
N LEU A 609 12.56 -7.56 -4.88
CA LEU A 609 12.79 -8.75 -5.68
C LEU A 609 11.95 -8.66 -6.96
N TYR A 610 12.63 -8.65 -8.11
CA TYR A 610 11.99 -8.80 -9.40
C TYR A 610 11.97 -10.28 -9.78
N LEU A 611 10.78 -10.88 -9.70
CA LEU A 611 10.54 -12.32 -9.72
C LEU A 611 10.25 -12.89 -11.12
N HIS A 612 10.49 -12.11 -12.18
CA HIS A 612 10.10 -12.45 -13.57
C HIS A 612 10.66 -13.77 -14.11
N ASN A 613 11.68 -14.32 -13.45
CA ASN A 613 12.24 -15.64 -13.77
C ASN A 613 11.53 -16.81 -13.05
N ILE A 614 10.46 -16.56 -12.28
CA ILE A 614 9.71 -17.56 -11.54
C ILE A 614 8.32 -17.71 -12.15
N GLU A 615 7.94 -18.95 -12.48
CA GLU A 615 6.62 -19.28 -13.03
C GLU A 615 5.52 -19.26 -11.98
N ARG A 616 4.31 -18.90 -12.42
CA ARG A 616 3.07 -19.06 -11.67
C ARG A 616 2.89 -20.54 -11.34
N GLY A 617 2.77 -20.86 -10.05
CA GLY A 617 2.65 -22.25 -9.58
C GLY A 617 3.97 -23.01 -9.37
N ALA A 618 5.14 -22.37 -9.51
CA ALA A 618 6.44 -22.97 -9.17
C ALA A 618 6.52 -23.46 -7.70
N ILE A 619 5.63 -22.96 -6.84
CA ILE A 619 5.40 -23.47 -5.49
C ILE A 619 4.21 -24.45 -5.52
N LYS A 620 4.40 -25.59 -6.20
CA LYS A 620 3.40 -26.69 -6.15
C LYS A 620 3.25 -27.17 -4.71
N GLY A 621 2.00 -27.14 -4.22
CA GLY A 621 1.62 -27.55 -2.86
C GLY A 621 1.09 -26.42 -1.96
N MET A 622 1.15 -25.16 -2.39
CA MET A 622 0.49 -24.03 -1.71
C MET A 622 -0.73 -23.50 -2.47
N SER A 623 -0.93 -23.98 -3.71
CA SER A 623 -2.20 -23.83 -4.40
C SER A 623 -3.22 -24.81 -3.81
N GLY A 624 -3.76 -24.48 -2.64
CA GLY A 624 -5.19 -24.29 -2.71
C GLY A 624 -5.35 -23.19 -3.76
N THR A 625 -6.02 -23.46 -4.88
CA THR A 625 -6.85 -22.39 -5.42
C THR A 625 -7.45 -21.69 -4.20
N PRO A 626 -7.45 -20.34 -4.08
CA PRO A 626 -8.39 -19.74 -3.13
C PRO A 626 -9.67 -20.49 -3.44
N LYS A 627 -10.21 -21.22 -2.44
CA LYS A 627 -11.53 -21.78 -2.65
C LYS A 627 -12.26 -20.57 -3.18
N VAL A 628 -12.78 -20.68 -4.40
CA VAL A 628 -13.99 -19.96 -4.71
C VAL A 628 -14.90 -20.52 -3.63
N TYR A 629 -14.89 -19.84 -2.48
CA TYR A 629 -15.96 -19.95 -1.55
C TYR A 629 -17.07 -19.44 -2.44
N ASP A 630 -17.85 -20.39 -2.89
CA ASP A 630 -19.25 -20.21 -3.20
C ASP A 630 -19.82 -19.60 -1.91
N ASP A 631 -19.55 -18.31 -1.69
CA ASP A 631 -20.36 -17.48 -0.86
C ASP A 631 -21.72 -17.59 -1.51
N GLY A 632 -22.60 -18.35 -0.88
CA GLY A 632 -23.96 -18.61 -1.36
C GLY A 632 -24.84 -17.36 -1.46
N LEU A 633 -24.27 -16.22 -1.80
CA LEU A 633 -24.88 -14.98 -2.27
C LEU A 633 -25.21 -15.05 -3.78
N GLY A 634 -24.63 -15.99 -4.54
CA GLY A 634 -24.95 -16.21 -5.96
C GLY A 634 -26.32 -16.86 -6.25
N ALA A 635 -27.15 -17.10 -5.24
CA ALA A 635 -28.47 -17.70 -5.42
C ALA A 635 -29.53 -17.13 -4.46
N THR A 636 -29.64 -15.81 -4.35
CA THR A 636 -30.93 -15.12 -4.14
C THR A 636 -30.75 -13.61 -4.28
N HIS A 637 -30.77 -13.11 -5.52
CA HIS A 637 -31.44 -11.86 -5.87
C HIS A 637 -31.90 -11.92 -7.32
#